data_AF-A0A1T1GSA2-F1
#
_entry.id   AF-A0A1T1GSA2-F1
#
_cell.length_a   1.000
_cell.length_b   1.000
_cell.length_c   1.000
_cell.angle_alpha   90.00
_cell.angle_beta   90.00
_cell.angle_gamma   90.00
#
_symmetry.space_group_name_H-M   'P 1'
#
loop_
_entity.id
_entity.type
_entity.pdbx_description
1 polymer ?
#
loop_
_entity_poly.entity_id
_entity_poly.type
_entity_poly.pdbx_seq_one_letter_code
_entity_poly.pdbx_strand_id
1 'polypeptide(L)'
;MKKITTLTALATSILLAQHAYAFEVMTDESLGAVTGQDGISITHEVSRVKVDQLNWVDPTDQNKMKMGVHNVQIDGVGQSTITSKLDFDVGTTDAGVGMRIAASVSPFTAVAQNIMLLCQGATCQTPTQNLGSLTIATSSPLKVLLETSNGLFNRNDTAYMEFQLQNASISHGMNGHSVTLKDFNFNFAGSGYMYVAADEGIVLTTKSTGSKDHTVNLGRVKDTSDVHSSRSDATNPGVNIDLRYGTDSGAQRNLIRMGASGAVTNARVALNANQEGIKDFGLATKASGYESVGSGGLHLGVRADFTSKDDPSLVAGQAPTTLEIGHTGIGSYAIEFSNLTSLVADKNAYIDFGDIYINTIQAKSLDFLVNDKLKATLGLTNNVLTQNLSNQTAGGNFALVAIRGMDFQSIARTARFISDNSIAAIASNDNSWGIGIPIYNMNANVALSEKKYSYKNAAEKSGIGYNLVMSTDGYGVDKKTGTPSTTSIILIDGKKGINGQEVNYYAGLRNINALIQSDGVIGYENDGIYVRADNLLIAANAELAIGQLPGSTYNCATTASAKCGTTVPLDNFSKRDDVLTNIAFKLDGKGELFIVPGLNDSAENNYLSFRGSFEFKALTDAEKKDQKVMGSYLSLMNEDVNASGVVSASSININKMQGDLGFDARIKMKQDSVEFDNQVKFNPTNNMSKAFRAEVSMLTNGNMQKMADIALTGGTMRSNMAITPR
;
A
#
# COMPACT_ATOMS: atom_id res chain seq x y z
N MET A 1 28.19 57.54 45.86
CA MET A 1 27.03 56.84 45.25
C MET A 1 27.35 55.92 44.06
N LYS A 2 28.49 56.01 43.34
CA LYS A 2 28.81 55.09 42.21
C LYS A 2 29.37 53.70 42.58
N LYS A 3 29.91 53.50 43.79
CA LYS A 3 30.52 52.21 44.22
C LYS A 3 29.54 51.22 44.88
N ILE A 4 28.40 51.69 45.40
CA ILE A 4 27.40 50.83 46.04
C ILE A 4 26.49 50.17 45.00
N THR A 5 26.11 50.90 43.94
CA THR A 5 25.30 50.40 42.82
C THR A 5 26.00 49.36 41.94
N THR A 6 27.33 49.40 41.87
CA THR A 6 28.13 48.41 41.13
C THR A 6 28.28 47.10 41.89
N LEU A 7 28.32 47.14 43.23
CA LEU A 7 28.42 45.95 44.07
C LEU A 7 27.07 45.20 44.17
N THR A 8 25.95 45.92 44.26
CA THR A 8 24.61 45.31 44.20
C THR A 8 24.29 44.79 42.81
N ALA A 9 24.66 45.49 41.72
CA ALA A 9 24.48 44.97 40.37
C ALA A 9 25.27 43.66 40.14
N LEU A 10 26.54 43.58 40.58
CA LEU A 10 27.36 42.38 40.47
C LEU A 10 26.81 41.21 41.32
N ALA A 11 26.34 41.49 42.54
CA ALA A 11 25.71 40.48 43.40
C ALA A 11 24.38 39.96 42.79
N THR A 12 23.58 40.83 42.17
CA THR A 12 22.38 40.44 41.43
C THR A 12 22.71 39.67 40.14
N SER A 13 23.81 40.00 39.46
CA SER A 13 24.30 39.23 38.30
C SER A 13 24.78 37.82 38.69
N ILE A 14 25.43 37.67 39.85
CA ILE A 14 25.91 36.37 40.35
C ILE A 14 24.73 35.50 40.85
N LEU A 15 23.71 36.11 41.48
CA LEU A 15 22.48 35.41 41.91
C LEU A 15 21.58 35.01 40.73
N LEU A 16 21.53 35.80 39.65
CA LEU A 16 20.79 35.46 38.43
C LEU A 16 21.53 34.45 37.54
N ALA A 17 22.86 34.34 37.67
CA ALA A 17 23.64 33.30 36.99
C ALA A 17 23.43 31.90 37.58
N GLN A 18 22.91 31.77 38.82
CA GLN A 18 22.63 30.46 39.43
C GLN A 18 21.36 29.76 38.87
N HIS A 19 20.58 30.43 38.01
CA HIS A 19 19.39 29.84 37.37
C HIS A 19 19.50 29.73 35.84
N ALA A 20 20.68 29.97 35.28
CA ALA A 20 20.99 29.65 33.91
C ALA A 20 21.81 28.35 33.88
N TYR A 21 21.17 27.22 33.62
CA TYR A 21 21.88 26.05 33.12
C TYR A 21 22.33 26.37 31.69
N ALA A 22 23.43 27.13 31.56
CA ALA A 22 24.25 27.02 30.38
C ALA A 22 24.67 25.55 30.29
N PHE A 23 24.49 24.93 29.12
CA PHE A 23 25.09 23.64 28.80
C PHE A 23 26.59 23.75 29.05
N GLU A 24 27.03 23.37 30.25
CA GLU A 24 28.42 23.12 30.52
C GLU A 24 28.84 22.04 29.54
N VAL A 25 29.93 22.27 28.81
CA VAL A 25 30.53 21.24 27.97
C VAL A 25 30.97 20.12 28.92
N MET A 26 30.12 19.11 29.07
CA MET A 26 30.50 17.87 29.71
C MET A 26 31.59 17.26 28.84
N THR A 27 32.83 17.35 29.32
CA THR A 27 33.96 16.65 28.70
C THR A 27 33.75 15.14 28.88
N ASP A 28 34.21 14.33 27.92
CA ASP A 28 34.10 12.84 27.99
C ASP A 28 34.63 12.28 29.33
N GLU A 29 35.60 12.95 29.94
CA GLU A 29 36.19 12.60 31.23
C GLU A 29 35.21 12.77 32.41
N SER A 30 34.27 13.72 32.30
CA SER A 30 33.20 13.96 33.29
C SER A 30 32.05 12.96 33.14
N LEU A 31 31.76 12.51 31.90
CA LEU A 31 30.79 11.44 31.61
C LEU A 31 31.31 10.07 32.07
N GLY A 32 32.61 9.81 31.94
CA GLY A 32 33.24 8.56 32.39
C GLY A 32 33.20 8.32 33.90
N ALA A 33 32.99 9.38 34.71
CA ALA A 33 32.85 9.29 36.16
C ALA A 33 31.41 8.96 36.62
N VAL A 34 30.42 9.05 35.72
CA VAL A 34 29.04 8.64 35.99
C VAL A 34 28.96 7.13 35.75
N THR A 35 29.11 6.34 36.81
CA THR A 35 28.77 4.91 36.76
C THR A 35 27.25 4.81 36.63
N GLY A 36 26.73 4.64 35.42
CA GLY A 36 25.29 4.50 35.11
C GLY A 36 24.64 3.22 35.66
N GLN A 37 25.08 2.73 36.83
CA GLN A 37 24.60 1.53 37.49
C GLN A 37 23.12 1.63 37.89
N ASP A 38 22.61 2.87 38.06
CA ASP A 38 21.23 3.16 38.48
C ASP A 38 20.36 3.73 37.33
N GLY A 39 20.82 3.66 36.08
CA GLY A 39 20.09 4.20 34.92
C GLY A 39 20.32 5.70 34.67
N ILE A 40 19.92 6.15 33.48
CA ILE A 40 20.05 7.54 33.00
C ILE A 40 18.68 8.00 32.52
N SER A 41 18.18 9.11 33.07
CA SER A 41 16.97 9.78 32.56
C SER A 41 17.33 11.16 32.02
N ILE A 42 17.10 11.38 30.74
CA ILE A 42 17.30 12.66 30.05
C ILE A 42 15.93 13.24 29.74
N THR A 43 15.64 14.42 30.29
CA THR A 43 14.48 15.22 29.91
C THR A 43 14.97 16.46 29.17
N HIS A 44 14.48 16.64 27.95
CA HIS A 44 14.80 17.76 27.08
C HIS A 44 13.53 18.54 26.76
N GLU A 45 13.56 19.86 26.94
CA GLU A 45 12.43 20.74 26.68
C GLU A 45 12.85 21.86 25.73
N VAL A 46 12.10 22.03 24.64
CA VAL A 46 12.31 23.10 23.67
C VAL A 46 10.99 23.73 23.26
N SER A 47 10.96 25.04 23.07
CA SER A 47 9.77 25.73 22.57
C SER A 47 9.53 25.49 21.08
N ARG A 48 10.59 25.35 20.30
CA ARG A 48 10.55 25.14 18.84
C ARG A 48 11.86 24.56 18.35
N VAL A 49 11.79 23.67 17.37
CA VAL A 49 12.95 23.20 16.59
C VAL A 49 12.85 23.74 15.16
N LYS A 50 13.96 24.24 14.62
CA LYS A 50 14.08 24.63 13.20
C LYS A 50 15.24 23.89 12.57
N VAL A 51 15.00 23.27 11.42
CA VAL A 51 16.04 22.60 10.63
C VAL A 51 15.95 23.14 9.21
N ASP A 52 17.00 23.82 8.76
CA ASP A 52 17.02 24.43 7.43
C ASP A 52 16.94 23.37 6.33
N GLN A 53 17.67 22.27 6.49
CA GLN A 53 17.64 21.13 5.57
C GLN A 53 18.06 19.84 6.27
N LEU A 54 17.34 18.76 5.97
CA LEU A 54 17.73 17.38 6.28
C LEU A 54 17.74 16.61 4.97
N ASN A 55 18.93 16.19 4.53
CA ASN A 55 19.10 15.51 3.24
C ASN A 55 19.63 14.08 3.47
N TRP A 56 18.98 13.11 2.83
CA TRP A 56 19.55 11.80 2.53
C TRP A 56 20.30 11.89 1.20
N VAL A 57 21.54 11.38 1.19
CA VAL A 57 22.42 11.40 0.03
C VAL A 57 22.57 9.97 -0.46
N ASP A 58 22.19 9.74 -1.71
CA ASP A 58 22.41 8.48 -2.40
C ASP A 58 23.61 8.67 -3.36
N PRO A 59 24.80 8.17 -3.00
CA PRO A 59 25.98 8.28 -3.84
C PRO A 59 25.82 7.36 -5.05
N THR A 60 25.44 7.95 -6.19
CA THR A 60 25.60 7.32 -7.48
C THR A 60 26.99 7.64 -8.03
N ASP A 61 27.49 6.81 -8.94
CA ASP A 61 28.81 6.91 -9.56
C ASP A 61 28.99 8.18 -10.43
N GLN A 62 27.90 8.89 -10.75
CA GLN A 62 27.94 10.03 -11.68
C GLN A 62 27.47 11.37 -11.11
N ASN A 63 26.67 11.42 -10.03
CA ASN A 63 26.21 12.66 -9.39
C ASN A 63 25.77 12.37 -7.94
N LYS A 64 26.07 13.26 -6.98
CA LYS A 64 25.49 13.12 -5.62
C LYS A 64 24.03 13.54 -5.65
N MET A 65 23.14 12.60 -5.93
CA MET A 65 21.70 12.79 -5.81
C MET A 65 21.32 12.87 -4.34
N LYS A 66 20.40 13.78 -4.02
CA LYS A 66 19.91 13.98 -2.66
C LYS A 66 18.40 14.08 -2.67
N MET A 67 17.77 13.43 -1.70
CA MET A 67 16.37 13.66 -1.36
C MET A 67 16.33 14.18 0.07
N GLY A 68 15.53 15.22 0.31
CA GLY A 68 15.51 15.83 1.64
C GLY A 68 14.28 16.66 1.92
N VAL A 69 14.13 17.04 3.17
CA VAL A 69 13.10 17.96 3.64
C VAL A 69 13.75 19.27 4.04
N HIS A 70 13.22 20.38 3.53
CA HIS A 70 13.79 21.73 3.72
C HIS A 70 12.80 22.62 4.49
N ASN A 71 13.36 23.58 5.23
CA ASN A 71 12.65 24.53 6.09
C ASN A 71 11.70 23.82 7.07
N VAL A 72 12.23 22.88 7.83
CA VAL A 72 11.46 22.13 8.83
C VAL A 72 11.27 22.99 10.07
N GLN A 73 10.03 23.09 10.53
CA GLN A 73 9.68 23.69 11.81
C GLN A 73 8.88 22.67 12.63
N ILE A 74 9.26 22.50 13.90
CA ILE A 74 8.56 21.64 14.86
C ILE A 74 8.12 22.49 16.03
N ASP A 75 6.82 22.47 16.32
CA ASP A 75 6.15 23.21 17.38
C ASP A 75 5.40 22.27 18.33
N GLY A 76 5.29 22.63 19.61
CA GLY A 76 4.37 21.97 20.55
C GLY A 76 2.91 22.31 20.25
N VAL A 77 2.01 21.37 20.53
CA VAL A 77 0.57 21.57 20.30
C VAL A 77 0.01 22.64 21.25
N GLY A 78 -0.73 23.61 20.71
CA GLY A 78 -1.33 24.68 21.52
C GLY A 78 -0.32 25.70 22.06
N GLN A 79 0.82 25.88 21.39
CA GLN A 79 1.93 26.76 21.82
C GLN A 79 2.62 26.30 23.13
N SER A 80 2.52 25.01 23.45
CA SER A 80 3.28 24.39 24.52
C SER A 80 4.75 24.15 24.12
N THR A 81 5.57 23.84 25.11
CA THR A 81 6.92 23.31 24.87
C THR A 81 6.87 21.84 24.48
N ILE A 82 7.83 21.41 23.66
CA ILE A 82 8.04 20.02 23.29
C ILE A 82 8.94 19.40 24.36
N THR A 83 8.36 18.56 25.22
CA THR A 83 9.13 17.75 26.16
C THR A 83 9.40 16.37 25.57
N SER A 84 10.69 16.03 25.46
CA SER A 84 11.18 14.70 25.13
C SER A 84 11.83 14.07 26.35
N LYS A 85 11.47 12.83 26.67
CA LYS A 85 12.05 12.06 27.77
C LYS A 85 12.70 10.79 27.21
N LEU A 86 13.91 10.49 27.65
CA LEU A 86 14.63 9.25 27.38
C LEU A 86 15.09 8.65 28.72
N ASP A 87 14.50 7.55 29.12
CA ASP A 87 14.98 6.71 30.22
C ASP A 87 15.78 5.55 29.63
N PHE A 88 16.99 5.35 30.13
CA PHE A 88 17.96 4.37 29.67
C PHE A 88 18.56 3.63 30.86
N ASP A 89 18.23 2.35 31.00
CA ASP A 89 18.71 1.50 32.08
C ASP A 89 19.51 0.32 31.50
N VAL A 90 20.63 -0.01 32.14
CA VAL A 90 21.44 -1.19 31.82
C VAL A 90 21.62 -1.99 33.09
N GLY A 91 21.31 -3.28 33.05
CA GLY A 91 21.31 -4.11 34.24
C GLY A 91 21.54 -5.58 33.95
N THR A 92 21.91 -6.33 34.98
CA THR A 92 22.03 -7.79 34.90
C THR A 92 20.64 -8.43 34.84
N THR A 93 20.46 -9.35 33.91
CA THR A 93 19.29 -10.24 33.80
C THR A 93 19.76 -11.69 33.93
N ASP A 94 18.81 -12.64 33.96
CA ASP A 94 19.14 -14.08 33.95
C ASP A 94 19.88 -14.53 32.68
N ALA A 95 19.77 -13.78 31.57
CA ALA A 95 20.40 -14.11 30.29
C ALA A 95 21.74 -13.40 30.04
N GLY A 96 22.08 -12.36 30.83
CA GLY A 96 23.29 -11.56 30.61
C GLY A 96 23.12 -10.12 31.06
N VAL A 97 23.67 -9.17 30.29
CA VAL A 97 23.46 -7.73 30.54
C VAL A 97 22.39 -7.22 29.60
N GLY A 98 21.23 -6.87 30.13
CA GLY A 98 20.09 -6.35 29.39
C GLY A 98 20.04 -4.83 29.35
N MET A 99 19.16 -4.30 28.51
CA MET A 99 18.95 -2.87 28.34
C MET A 99 17.46 -2.55 28.32
N ARG A 100 17.06 -1.45 28.96
CA ARG A 100 15.71 -0.87 28.84
C ARG A 100 15.83 0.56 28.32
N ILE A 101 15.14 0.85 27.22
CA ILE A 101 15.08 2.16 26.60
C ILE A 101 13.62 2.57 26.53
N ALA A 102 13.22 3.58 27.29
CA ALA A 102 11.90 4.18 27.21
C ALA A 102 12.01 5.62 26.72
N ALA A 103 11.50 5.90 25.53
CA ALA A 103 11.47 7.23 24.94
C ALA A 103 10.03 7.73 24.83
N SER A 104 9.81 9.02 25.11
CA SER A 104 8.53 9.67 24.82
C SER A 104 8.72 11.10 24.35
N VAL A 105 7.87 11.54 23.43
CA VAL A 105 7.85 12.93 22.94
C VAL A 105 6.42 13.45 23.06
N SER A 106 6.27 14.61 23.67
CA SER A 106 4.98 15.29 23.83
C SER A 106 4.31 15.57 22.47
N PRO A 107 2.97 15.75 22.42
CA PRO A 107 2.28 16.08 21.18
C PRO A 107 2.92 17.27 20.45
N PHE A 108 3.15 17.13 19.14
CA PHE A 108 3.86 18.12 18.33
C PHE A 108 3.23 18.28 16.95
N THR A 109 3.60 19.35 16.25
CA THR A 109 3.36 19.55 14.82
C THR A 109 4.69 19.86 14.15
N ALA A 110 5.10 19.00 13.21
CA ALA A 110 6.28 19.17 12.38
C ALA A 110 5.84 19.48 10.94
N VAL A 111 6.35 20.57 10.36
CA VAL A 111 6.06 21.00 9.00
C VAL A 111 7.38 21.15 8.25
N ALA A 112 7.58 20.35 7.21
CA ALA A 112 8.58 20.56 6.18
C ALA A 112 7.93 21.27 4.99
N GLN A 113 8.37 22.49 4.68
CA GLN A 113 7.75 23.27 3.60
C GLN A 113 8.03 22.68 2.22
N ASN A 114 9.18 22.02 2.03
CA ASN A 114 9.56 21.48 0.74
C ASN A 114 10.18 20.09 0.89
N ILE A 115 9.72 19.15 0.05
CA ILE A 115 10.35 17.86 -0.21
C ILE A 115 11.18 18.04 -1.48
N MET A 116 12.50 18.06 -1.33
CA MET A 116 13.44 18.43 -2.38
C MET A 116 14.11 17.19 -2.97
N LEU A 117 14.13 17.11 -4.29
CA LEU A 117 15.02 16.23 -5.04
C LEU A 117 16.10 17.08 -5.71
N LEU A 118 17.36 16.81 -5.38
CA LEU A 118 18.51 17.63 -5.75
C LEU A 118 19.54 16.78 -6.50
N CYS A 119 20.11 17.35 -7.55
CA CYS A 119 21.17 16.76 -8.34
C CYS A 119 22.38 17.70 -8.39
N GLN A 120 23.59 17.17 -8.23
CA GLN A 120 24.83 17.92 -8.31
C GLN A 120 25.75 17.37 -9.41
N GLY A 121 26.10 18.20 -10.40
CA GLY A 121 27.07 17.88 -11.45
C GLY A 121 26.67 18.41 -12.84
N ALA A 122 27.59 18.33 -13.81
CA ALA A 122 27.40 18.90 -15.15
C ALA A 122 26.33 18.18 -16.00
N THR A 123 25.97 16.96 -15.64
CA THR A 123 24.97 16.14 -16.33
C THR A 123 23.55 16.31 -15.75
N CYS A 124 23.38 17.05 -14.65
CA CYS A 124 22.09 17.35 -14.04
C CYS A 124 21.27 18.32 -14.92
N GLN A 125 20.16 17.83 -15.49
CA GLN A 125 19.27 18.67 -16.31
C GLN A 125 18.33 19.54 -15.46
N THR A 126 17.78 18.96 -14.38
CA THR A 126 16.94 19.65 -13.39
C THR A 126 17.62 19.55 -12.02
N PRO A 127 18.50 20.52 -11.67
CA PRO A 127 19.30 20.46 -10.45
C PRO A 127 18.47 20.47 -9.16
N THR A 128 17.26 21.05 -9.21
CA THR A 128 16.36 21.19 -8.06
C THR A 128 14.92 20.92 -8.49
N GLN A 129 14.22 20.07 -7.75
CA GLN A 129 12.80 19.79 -7.92
C GLN A 129 12.09 19.82 -6.57
N ASN A 130 10.88 20.39 -6.52
CA ASN A 130 10.04 20.38 -5.33
C ASN A 130 8.85 19.44 -5.52
N LEU A 131 8.75 18.43 -4.68
CA LEU A 131 7.71 17.41 -4.73
C LEU A 131 6.50 17.73 -3.85
N GLY A 132 6.51 18.85 -3.11
CA GLY A 132 5.43 19.27 -2.22
C GLY A 132 5.92 19.52 -0.79
N SER A 133 5.02 19.44 0.17
CA SER A 133 5.29 19.65 1.60
C SER A 133 4.89 18.41 2.41
N LEU A 134 5.46 18.26 3.61
CA LEU A 134 5.14 17.19 4.54
C LEU A 134 4.78 17.79 5.89
N THR A 135 3.62 17.43 6.44
CA THR A 135 3.21 17.77 7.80
C THR A 135 2.96 16.52 8.60
N ILE A 136 3.46 16.48 9.84
CA ILE A 136 3.19 15.43 10.83
C ILE A 136 2.66 16.12 12.08
N ALA A 137 1.44 15.80 12.50
CA ALA A 137 0.85 16.32 13.72
C ALA A 137 0.42 15.16 14.62
N THR A 138 0.72 15.22 15.90
CA THR A 138 0.30 14.22 16.88
C THR A 138 -0.61 14.84 17.93
N SER A 139 -1.65 14.13 18.32
CA SER A 139 -2.58 14.55 19.39
C SER A 139 -2.26 13.89 20.73
N SER A 140 -1.53 12.77 20.71
CA SER A 140 -1.02 12.04 21.87
C SER A 140 0.51 11.94 21.84
N PRO A 141 1.16 11.71 22.99
CA PRO A 141 2.60 11.49 23.03
C PRO A 141 3.03 10.31 22.15
N LEU A 142 4.10 10.48 21.38
CA LEU A 142 4.81 9.37 20.74
C LEU A 142 5.58 8.62 21.84
N LYS A 143 5.42 7.29 21.93
CA LYS A 143 6.14 6.48 22.92
C LYS A 143 6.81 5.27 22.28
N VAL A 144 8.01 4.96 22.78
CA VAL A 144 8.78 3.77 22.43
C VAL A 144 9.29 3.15 23.71
N LEU A 145 9.12 1.84 23.85
CA LEU A 145 9.77 1.04 24.88
C LEU A 145 10.47 -0.13 24.19
N LEU A 146 11.76 -0.31 24.47
CA LEU A 146 12.57 -1.45 24.08
C LEU A 146 13.20 -2.05 25.32
N GLU A 147 13.04 -3.35 25.51
CA GLU A 147 13.70 -4.11 26.58
C GLU A 147 14.41 -5.31 25.97
N THR A 148 15.66 -5.52 26.34
CA THR A 148 16.45 -6.68 25.93
C THR A 148 17.01 -7.39 27.14
N SER A 149 17.12 -8.71 27.09
CA SER A 149 17.70 -9.49 28.19
C SER A 149 19.22 -9.63 28.09
N ASN A 150 19.80 -9.59 26.89
CA ASN A 150 21.22 -9.84 26.68
C ASN A 150 21.79 -9.05 25.48
N GLY A 151 22.28 -7.84 25.74
CA GLY A 151 22.77 -6.89 24.75
C GLY A 151 21.66 -6.25 23.93
N LEU A 152 22.00 -5.25 23.11
CA LEU A 152 21.04 -4.61 22.20
C LEU A 152 20.69 -5.50 21.00
N PHE A 153 21.70 -6.21 20.46
CA PHE A 153 21.57 -7.06 19.28
C PHE A 153 21.94 -8.49 19.64
N ASN A 154 20.94 -9.36 19.73
CA ASN A 154 21.12 -10.78 19.99
C ASN A 154 20.03 -11.59 19.29
N ARG A 155 20.46 -12.55 18.49
CA ARG A 155 19.56 -13.41 17.70
C ARG A 155 18.85 -14.47 18.54
N ASN A 156 19.42 -14.83 19.69
CA ASN A 156 18.97 -15.97 20.49
C ASN A 156 18.17 -15.54 21.74
N ASP A 157 18.33 -14.29 22.17
CA ASP A 157 17.71 -13.76 23.38
C ASP A 157 16.58 -12.78 23.05
N THR A 158 15.52 -12.81 23.86
CA THR A 158 14.29 -12.06 23.60
C THR A 158 14.46 -10.55 23.78
N ALA A 159 13.89 -9.80 22.85
CA ALA A 159 13.61 -8.38 22.96
C ALA A 159 12.09 -8.16 23.06
N TYR A 160 11.66 -7.24 23.93
CA TYR A 160 10.30 -6.73 23.99
C TYR A 160 10.27 -5.31 23.40
N MET A 161 9.28 -5.04 22.57
CA MET A 161 9.05 -3.72 21.99
C MET A 161 7.60 -3.31 22.15
N GLU A 162 7.40 -2.05 22.50
CA GLU A 162 6.13 -1.36 22.46
C GLU A 162 6.32 -0.02 21.76
N PHE A 163 5.53 0.21 20.72
CA PHE A 163 5.55 1.43 19.92
C PHE A 163 4.14 2.00 19.83
N GLN A 164 4.00 3.27 20.22
CA GLN A 164 2.72 3.97 20.23
C GLN A 164 2.81 5.24 19.39
N LEU A 165 2.40 5.15 18.13
CA LEU A 165 2.00 6.31 17.33
C LEU A 165 0.48 6.26 17.18
N GLN A 166 -0.20 7.12 17.94
CA GLN A 166 -1.65 7.09 18.10
C GLN A 166 -2.26 8.40 17.59
N ASN A 167 -3.36 8.30 16.85
CA ASN A 167 -4.16 9.42 16.35
C ASN A 167 -3.31 10.55 15.72
N ALA A 168 -2.31 10.15 14.92
CA ALA A 168 -1.44 11.09 14.22
C ALA A 168 -2.09 11.56 12.91
N SER A 169 -1.71 12.73 12.42
CA SER A 169 -2.07 13.22 11.09
C SER A 169 -0.81 13.40 10.27
N ILE A 170 -0.69 12.68 9.16
CA ILE A 170 0.45 12.79 8.24
C ILE A 170 -0.09 13.29 6.90
N SER A 171 0.34 14.47 6.47
CA SER A 171 -0.19 15.15 5.29
C SER A 171 0.90 15.42 4.27
N HIS A 172 0.63 15.07 3.03
CA HIS A 172 1.36 15.58 1.87
C HIS A 172 0.59 16.77 1.29
N GLY A 173 1.24 17.94 1.20
CA GLY A 173 0.60 19.19 0.76
C GLY A 173 1.17 19.72 -0.55
N MET A 174 0.31 20.21 -1.44
CA MET A 174 0.66 20.83 -2.71
C MET A 174 -0.44 21.79 -3.17
N ASN A 175 -0.07 22.95 -3.72
CA ASN A 175 -1.01 23.95 -4.26
C ASN A 175 -2.14 24.36 -3.28
N GLY A 176 -1.85 24.47 -1.97
CA GLY A 176 -2.81 24.86 -0.92
C GLY A 176 -3.80 23.76 -0.49
N HIS A 177 -3.55 22.53 -0.91
CA HIS A 177 -4.36 21.35 -0.63
C HIS A 177 -3.49 20.23 -0.10
N SER A 178 -4.09 19.26 0.58
CA SER A 178 -3.38 18.12 1.13
C SER A 178 -4.17 16.83 1.05
N VAL A 179 -3.42 15.74 0.84
CA VAL A 179 -3.86 14.37 1.15
C VAL A 179 -3.32 14.05 2.54
N THR A 180 -4.21 13.66 3.45
CA THR A 180 -3.90 13.43 4.85
C THR A 180 -4.27 12.02 5.27
N LEU A 181 -3.32 11.32 5.87
CA LEU A 181 -3.57 10.18 6.74
C LEU A 181 -4.06 10.74 8.09
N LYS A 182 -5.38 10.86 8.26
CA LYS A 182 -6.01 11.36 9.48
C LYS A 182 -6.12 10.21 10.49
N ASP A 183 -5.90 10.50 11.77
CA ASP A 183 -5.96 9.52 12.86
C ASP A 183 -5.14 8.24 12.57
N PHE A 184 -3.99 8.43 11.92
CA PHE A 184 -3.03 7.38 11.64
C PHE A 184 -2.58 6.72 12.95
N ASN A 185 -2.78 5.41 13.00
CA ASN A 185 -2.29 4.58 14.10
C ASN A 185 -1.23 3.63 13.55
N PHE A 186 -0.11 3.57 14.25
CA PHE A 186 0.83 2.47 14.16
C PHE A 186 1.18 2.10 15.60
N ASN A 187 0.34 1.25 16.18
CA ASN A 187 0.38 0.89 17.60
C ASN A 187 0.57 -0.62 17.73
N PHE A 188 1.72 -1.04 18.25
CA PHE A 188 2.03 -2.45 18.43
C PHE A 188 2.85 -2.71 19.69
N ALA A 189 2.66 -3.90 20.26
CA ALA A 189 3.47 -4.36 21.39
C ALA A 189 3.69 -5.88 21.30
N GLY A 190 4.89 -6.36 21.60
CA GLY A 190 5.19 -7.78 21.54
C GLY A 190 6.64 -8.12 21.83
N SER A 191 6.90 -9.42 21.93
CA SER A 191 8.25 -9.96 22.08
C SER A 191 8.75 -10.55 20.76
N GLY A 192 10.07 -10.62 20.62
CA GLY A 192 10.74 -11.19 19.46
C GLY A 192 12.24 -11.19 19.66
N TYR A 193 12.98 -10.98 18.58
CA TYR A 193 14.44 -10.98 18.51
C TYR A 193 14.89 -9.77 17.70
N MET A 194 15.99 -9.15 18.12
CA MET A 194 16.60 -8.00 17.45
C MET A 194 18.07 -8.31 17.22
N TYR A 195 18.54 -8.29 15.98
CA TYR A 195 19.94 -8.59 15.64
C TYR A 195 20.42 -7.86 14.39
N VAL A 196 21.72 -7.93 14.13
CA VAL A 196 22.33 -7.48 12.87
C VAL A 196 22.79 -8.69 12.07
N ALA A 197 22.49 -8.72 10.77
CA ALA A 197 22.95 -9.71 9.80
C ALA A 197 23.69 -9.03 8.64
N ALA A 198 24.59 -9.77 8.01
CA ALA A 198 25.45 -9.22 6.94
C ALA A 198 24.66 -8.86 5.67
N ASP A 199 23.63 -9.65 5.35
CA ASP A 199 22.78 -9.53 4.17
C ASP A 199 21.46 -8.80 4.45
N GLU A 200 20.91 -8.94 5.66
CA GLU A 200 19.63 -8.33 6.04
C GLU A 200 19.78 -6.99 6.79
N GLY A 201 20.96 -6.66 7.31
CA GLY A 201 21.21 -5.48 8.14
C GLY A 201 20.55 -5.59 9.52
N ILE A 202 19.82 -4.56 9.95
CA ILE A 202 19.10 -4.58 11.23
C ILE A 202 17.81 -5.38 11.03
N VAL A 203 17.61 -6.41 11.84
CA VAL A 203 16.44 -7.29 11.78
C VAL A 203 15.70 -7.30 13.12
N LEU A 204 14.39 -7.11 13.03
CA LEU A 204 13.40 -7.35 14.07
C LEU A 204 12.55 -8.54 13.61
N THR A 205 12.41 -9.58 14.43
CA THR A 205 11.61 -10.75 14.04
C THR A 205 10.95 -11.42 15.23
N THR A 206 9.75 -11.98 15.06
CA THR A 206 9.14 -12.84 16.09
C THR A 206 9.48 -14.31 15.92
N LYS A 207 10.16 -14.69 14.83
CA LYS A 207 10.64 -16.06 14.59
C LYS A 207 11.96 -16.32 15.30
N SER A 208 12.03 -17.46 15.98
CA SER A 208 13.24 -17.92 16.66
C SER A 208 14.16 -18.72 15.75
N THR A 209 15.46 -18.65 15.97
CA THR A 209 16.40 -19.70 15.56
C THR A 209 16.51 -20.83 16.58
N GLY A 210 15.93 -20.64 17.77
CA GLY A 210 15.81 -21.61 18.85
C GLY A 210 14.42 -22.27 18.86
N SER A 211 13.81 -22.41 20.04
CA SER A 211 12.63 -23.27 20.22
C SER A 211 11.27 -22.56 20.34
N LYS A 212 11.20 -21.24 20.54
CA LYS A 212 9.92 -20.55 20.80
C LYS A 212 9.73 -19.30 19.95
N ASP A 213 8.72 -19.33 19.08
CA ASP A 213 8.24 -18.15 18.36
C ASP A 213 7.40 -17.23 19.27
N HIS A 214 7.29 -15.96 18.88
CA HIS A 214 6.53 -14.94 19.58
C HIS A 214 5.46 -14.27 18.70
N THR A 215 4.63 -13.44 19.33
CA THR A 215 3.58 -12.65 18.68
C THR A 215 3.77 -11.16 18.91
N VAL A 216 3.25 -10.35 17.99
CA VAL A 216 3.07 -8.91 18.13
C VAL A 216 1.58 -8.61 18.11
N ASN A 217 1.10 -7.83 19.06
CA ASN A 217 -0.30 -7.41 19.11
C ASN A 217 -0.46 -6.01 18.49
N LEU A 218 -1.27 -5.90 17.45
CA LEU A 218 -1.72 -4.64 16.88
C LEU A 218 -2.90 -4.13 17.71
N GLY A 219 -2.59 -3.47 18.82
CA GLY A 219 -3.59 -3.04 19.80
C GLY A 219 -4.44 -1.89 19.29
N ARG A 220 -5.77 -2.01 19.37
CA ARG A 220 -6.71 -0.93 19.03
C ARG A 220 -6.46 0.32 19.87
N VAL A 221 -6.67 1.49 19.28
CA VAL A 221 -6.40 2.80 19.88
C VAL A 221 -7.72 3.47 20.22
N LYS A 222 -7.82 4.10 21.40
CA LYS A 222 -9.02 4.83 21.79
C LYS A 222 -9.31 5.97 20.81
N ASP A 223 -10.54 6.01 20.34
CA ASP A 223 -11.02 7.15 19.56
C ASP A 223 -11.43 8.27 20.52
N THR A 224 -10.86 9.45 20.30
CA THR A 224 -11.09 10.64 21.12
C THR A 224 -11.78 11.76 20.34
N SER A 225 -12.10 11.54 19.07
CA SER A 225 -12.78 12.49 18.19
C SER A 225 -14.12 11.94 17.75
N ASP A 226 -15.16 12.79 17.75
CA ASP A 226 -16.45 12.48 17.12
C ASP A 226 -17.06 11.13 17.53
N VAL A 227 -17.14 10.85 18.84
CA VAL A 227 -17.70 9.59 19.36
C VAL A 227 -19.20 9.74 19.68
N HIS A 228 -20.02 8.83 19.17
CA HIS A 228 -21.45 8.77 19.46
C HIS A 228 -21.72 8.50 20.94
N SER A 229 -22.71 9.19 21.52
CA SER A 229 -23.03 9.12 22.96
C SER A 229 -23.39 7.73 23.48
N SER A 230 -23.76 6.80 22.60
CA SER A 230 -24.06 5.40 22.96
C SER A 230 -22.83 4.50 23.04
N ARG A 231 -21.62 4.98 22.70
CA ARG A 231 -20.38 4.18 22.72
C ARG A 231 -19.52 4.57 23.93
N SER A 232 -19.27 3.60 24.82
CA SER A 232 -18.32 3.75 25.95
C SER A 232 -16.88 3.42 25.56
N ASP A 233 -16.67 2.51 24.60
CA ASP A 233 -15.38 1.90 24.28
C ASP A 233 -15.03 2.05 22.78
N ALA A 234 -15.26 3.25 22.23
CA ALA A 234 -14.95 3.56 20.84
C ALA A 234 -13.44 3.45 20.58
N THR A 235 -13.07 2.63 19.60
CA THR A 235 -11.66 2.40 19.24
C THR A 235 -11.46 2.33 17.73
N ASN A 236 -10.34 2.88 17.28
CA ASN A 236 -9.83 2.74 15.93
C ASN A 236 -8.82 1.57 15.85
N PRO A 237 -8.60 1.00 14.67
CA PRO A 237 -7.63 -0.07 14.48
C PRO A 237 -6.22 0.29 14.96
N GLY A 238 -5.46 -0.71 15.42
CA GLY A 238 -4.08 -0.52 15.88
C GLY A 238 -3.11 -0.11 14.76
N VAL A 239 -3.35 -0.61 13.54
CA VAL A 239 -2.86 0.00 12.32
C VAL A 239 -4.04 0.65 11.62
N ASN A 240 -4.08 1.97 11.52
CA ASN A 240 -5.18 2.71 10.89
C ASN A 240 -4.66 3.64 9.80
N ILE A 241 -5.21 3.52 8.61
CA ILE A 241 -4.90 4.33 7.43
C ILE A 241 -6.21 4.96 6.97
N ASP A 242 -6.51 6.17 7.45
CA ASP A 242 -7.67 6.96 7.03
C ASP A 242 -7.21 8.09 6.11
N LEU A 243 -7.49 7.95 4.81
CA LEU A 243 -7.13 8.92 3.79
C LEU A 243 -8.24 9.95 3.62
N ARG A 244 -7.86 11.22 3.75
CA ARG A 244 -8.71 12.39 3.53
C ARG A 244 -8.06 13.37 2.57
N TYR A 245 -8.88 14.16 1.89
CA TYR A 245 -8.43 15.22 0.98
C TYR A 245 -9.07 16.54 1.37
N GLY A 246 -8.30 17.62 1.40
CA GLY A 246 -8.85 18.92 1.77
C GLY A 246 -7.94 20.09 1.49
N THR A 247 -8.40 21.26 1.89
CA THR A 247 -7.57 22.46 1.95
C THR A 247 -6.67 22.39 3.18
N ASP A 248 -5.47 22.97 3.09
CA ASP A 248 -4.54 23.04 4.23
C ASP A 248 -5.13 23.78 5.45
N SER A 249 -6.17 24.60 5.25
CA SER A 249 -6.89 25.36 6.28
C SER A 249 -8.04 24.61 7.00
N GLY A 250 -8.25 23.31 6.76
CA GLY A 250 -9.01 22.46 7.70
C GLY A 250 -10.31 21.81 7.22
N ALA A 251 -10.82 22.10 6.02
CA ALA A 251 -11.97 21.36 5.47
C ALA A 251 -11.50 20.05 4.80
N GLN A 252 -11.52 18.94 5.55
CA GLN A 252 -11.21 17.61 5.02
C GLN A 252 -12.45 16.86 4.52
N ARG A 253 -12.29 16.16 3.41
CA ARG A 253 -13.27 15.30 2.74
C ARG A 253 -12.77 13.86 2.70
N ASN A 254 -13.69 12.92 2.58
CA ASN A 254 -13.44 11.51 2.83
C ASN A 254 -12.99 10.78 1.55
N LEU A 255 -11.89 10.03 1.61
CA LEU A 255 -11.50 9.13 0.51
C LEU A 255 -11.81 7.68 0.87
N ILE A 256 -11.00 7.10 1.76
CA ILE A 256 -11.06 5.68 2.11
C ILE A 256 -10.34 5.45 3.43
N ARG A 257 -10.79 4.46 4.20
CA ARG A 257 -10.04 3.93 5.35
C ARG A 257 -9.67 2.46 5.15
N MET A 258 -8.54 2.08 5.73
CA MET A 258 -8.07 0.71 5.87
C MET A 258 -7.53 0.51 7.29
N GLY A 259 -7.68 -0.68 7.85
CA GLY A 259 -7.14 -0.96 9.18
C GLY A 259 -6.81 -2.42 9.44
N ALA A 260 -5.96 -2.66 10.43
CA ALA A 260 -5.65 -3.98 10.94
C ALA A 260 -5.55 -3.95 12.47
N SER A 261 -5.96 -5.03 13.14
CA SER A 261 -5.90 -5.18 14.60
C SER A 261 -5.78 -6.64 15.00
N GLY A 262 -5.31 -6.89 16.22
CA GLY A 262 -5.14 -8.25 16.77
C GLY A 262 -3.70 -8.76 16.68
N ALA A 263 -3.50 -10.02 17.06
CA ALA A 263 -2.17 -10.63 17.10
C ALA A 263 -1.67 -11.01 15.71
N VAL A 264 -0.39 -10.81 15.44
CA VAL A 264 0.32 -11.31 14.26
C VAL A 264 1.51 -12.16 14.68
N THR A 265 1.82 -13.18 13.88
CA THR A 265 2.97 -14.08 14.03
C THR A 265 3.92 -13.90 12.85
N ASN A 266 5.10 -14.54 12.90
CA ASN A 266 6.11 -14.45 11.83
C ASN A 266 6.45 -13.01 11.40
N ALA A 267 6.25 -12.04 12.30
CA ALA A 267 6.41 -10.64 11.98
C ALA A 267 7.90 -10.37 11.85
N ARG A 268 8.32 -9.77 10.75
CA ARG A 268 9.72 -9.42 10.49
C ARG A 268 9.81 -8.05 9.83
N VAL A 269 10.72 -7.23 10.32
CA VAL A 269 11.17 -5.98 9.69
C VAL A 269 12.68 -6.06 9.55
N ALA A 270 13.20 -5.86 8.34
CA ALA A 270 14.62 -5.74 8.09
C ALA A 270 14.95 -4.47 7.31
N LEU A 271 16.11 -3.90 7.60
CA LEU A 271 16.59 -2.64 7.03
C LEU A 271 18.09 -2.71 6.72
N ASN A 272 18.47 -2.43 5.47
CA ASN A 272 19.86 -2.34 5.04
C ASN A 272 20.01 -1.44 3.80
N ALA A 273 21.21 -1.43 3.21
CA ALA A 273 21.52 -0.69 1.99
C ALA A 273 21.88 -1.61 0.79
N ASN A 274 21.63 -2.92 0.89
CA ASN A 274 21.92 -3.87 -0.18
C ASN A 274 20.91 -3.70 -1.33
N GLN A 275 21.39 -3.27 -2.50
CA GLN A 275 20.58 -3.02 -3.70
C GLN A 275 20.68 -4.16 -4.75
N GLU A 276 21.40 -5.25 -4.50
CA GLU A 276 21.69 -6.28 -5.52
C GLU A 276 20.42 -6.93 -6.12
N GLY A 277 19.35 -7.04 -5.32
CA GLY A 277 18.08 -7.67 -5.71
C GLY A 277 17.14 -6.77 -6.51
N ILE A 278 17.43 -5.47 -6.70
CA ILE A 278 16.51 -4.54 -7.40
C ILE A 278 16.22 -4.94 -8.85
N LYS A 279 17.12 -5.71 -9.48
CA LYS A 279 16.98 -6.24 -10.84
C LYS A 279 16.33 -7.63 -10.91
N ASP A 280 15.97 -8.21 -9.77
CA ASP A 280 15.45 -9.57 -9.66
C ASP A 280 13.93 -9.59 -9.55
N PHE A 281 13.27 -9.96 -10.64
CA PHE A 281 11.81 -10.13 -10.70
C PHE A 281 11.38 -11.59 -10.44
N GLY A 282 12.29 -12.43 -9.92
CA GLY A 282 12.03 -13.86 -9.69
C GLY A 282 12.06 -14.71 -10.97
N LEU A 283 12.48 -14.13 -12.10
CA LEU A 283 12.63 -14.76 -13.41
C LEU A 283 14.09 -15.13 -13.72
N ALA A 284 14.31 -15.97 -14.74
CA ALA A 284 15.64 -16.45 -15.11
C ALA A 284 16.58 -15.33 -15.61
N THR A 285 16.03 -14.33 -16.30
CA THR A 285 16.74 -13.13 -16.75
C THR A 285 16.64 -12.02 -15.71
N LYS A 286 17.70 -11.21 -15.55
CA LYS A 286 17.68 -9.99 -14.72
C LYS A 286 17.39 -8.76 -15.57
N ALA A 287 16.78 -7.75 -14.97
CA ALA A 287 16.45 -6.49 -15.64
C ALA A 287 17.68 -5.56 -15.80
N SER A 288 17.70 -4.73 -16.84
CA SER A 288 18.72 -3.70 -17.10
C SER A 288 18.19 -2.29 -16.80
N GLY A 289 19.07 -1.27 -16.81
CA GLY A 289 18.68 0.14 -16.60
C GLY A 289 18.84 0.63 -15.15
N TYR A 290 19.24 -0.26 -14.24
CA TYR A 290 19.42 0.03 -12.81
C TYR A 290 20.88 0.39 -12.46
N GLU A 291 21.73 0.67 -13.45
CA GLU A 291 23.16 0.97 -13.25
C GLU A 291 23.37 2.28 -12.48
N SER A 292 22.36 3.16 -12.47
CA SER A 292 22.35 4.43 -11.73
C SER A 292 21.87 4.31 -10.28
N VAL A 293 21.53 3.11 -9.81
CA VAL A 293 21.12 2.86 -8.42
C VAL A 293 22.36 2.92 -7.53
N GLY A 294 22.39 3.86 -6.60
CA GLY A 294 23.54 4.10 -5.72
C GLY A 294 23.60 3.11 -4.55
N SER A 295 24.78 3.02 -3.94
CA SER A 295 25.00 2.19 -2.74
C SER A 295 24.41 2.79 -1.46
N GLY A 296 23.87 4.01 -1.52
CA GLY A 296 23.19 4.66 -0.39
C GLY A 296 21.68 4.45 -0.37
N GLY A 297 21.15 3.69 -1.34
CA GLY A 297 19.77 3.22 -1.39
C GLY A 297 19.30 2.57 -0.10
N LEU A 298 18.03 2.71 0.23
CA LEU A 298 17.39 2.01 1.34
C LEU A 298 16.74 0.73 0.85
N HIS A 299 16.93 -0.38 1.56
CA HIS A 299 16.28 -1.65 1.32
C HIS A 299 15.53 -2.08 2.58
N LEU A 300 14.21 -2.30 2.44
CA LEU A 300 13.32 -2.73 3.50
C LEU A 300 12.64 -4.05 3.15
N GLY A 301 12.56 -4.95 4.14
CA GLY A 301 11.73 -6.17 4.04
C GLY A 301 10.78 -6.24 5.21
N VAL A 302 9.48 -6.28 4.96
CA VAL A 302 8.44 -6.31 6.00
C VAL A 302 7.46 -7.44 5.73
N ARG A 303 7.17 -8.26 6.72
CA ARG A 303 6.14 -9.32 6.61
C ARG A 303 5.51 -9.67 7.95
N ALA A 304 4.32 -10.27 7.91
CA ALA A 304 3.65 -10.85 9.07
C ALA A 304 2.56 -11.85 8.63
N ASP A 305 2.29 -12.82 9.48
CA ASP A 305 1.19 -13.78 9.35
C ASP A 305 0.03 -13.35 10.27
N PHE A 306 -1.20 -13.43 9.76
CA PHE A 306 -2.42 -13.07 10.47
C PHE A 306 -2.94 -14.27 11.25
N THR A 307 -3.13 -14.11 12.55
CA THR A 307 -3.60 -15.19 13.43
C THR A 307 -5.09 -15.41 13.23
N SER A 308 -5.49 -16.69 13.13
CA SER A 308 -6.89 -17.11 13.20
C SER A 308 -7.30 -17.40 14.64
N LYS A 309 -8.61 -17.57 14.89
CA LYS A 309 -9.14 -17.89 16.23
C LYS A 309 -8.57 -19.20 16.79
N ASP A 310 -8.28 -20.14 15.91
CA ASP A 310 -7.80 -21.48 16.26
C ASP A 310 -6.27 -21.61 16.07
N ASP A 311 -5.55 -20.50 15.89
CA ASP A 311 -4.09 -20.49 15.76
C ASP A 311 -3.44 -20.92 17.09
N PRO A 312 -2.60 -21.98 17.09
CA PRO A 312 -1.95 -22.46 18.31
C PRO A 312 -0.97 -21.45 18.93
N SER A 313 -0.52 -20.45 18.17
CA SER A 313 0.39 -19.40 18.60
C SER A 313 -0.34 -18.20 19.22
N LEU A 314 -1.68 -18.17 19.15
CA LEU A 314 -2.47 -17.07 19.72
C LEU A 314 -2.39 -17.10 21.25
N VAL A 315 -1.79 -16.07 21.84
CA VAL A 315 -1.61 -15.97 23.29
C VAL A 315 -2.95 -15.69 23.96
N ALA A 316 -3.22 -16.35 25.10
CA ALA A 316 -4.44 -16.14 25.88
C ALA A 316 -4.68 -14.64 26.18
N GLY A 317 -5.87 -14.15 25.85
CA GLY A 317 -6.25 -12.74 26.01
C GLY A 317 -5.97 -11.84 24.80
N GLN A 318 -5.24 -12.31 23.78
CA GLN A 318 -5.11 -11.62 22.50
C GLN A 318 -6.26 -11.97 21.56
N ALA A 319 -6.69 -11.00 20.74
CA ALA A 319 -7.68 -11.23 19.70
C ALA A 319 -7.01 -11.72 18.40
N PRO A 320 -7.66 -12.58 17.62
CA PRO A 320 -7.20 -12.94 16.28
C PRO A 320 -7.17 -11.70 15.38
N THR A 321 -6.43 -11.76 14.27
CA THR A 321 -6.31 -10.61 13.37
C THR A 321 -7.64 -10.30 12.68
N THR A 322 -7.99 -9.02 12.60
CA THR A 322 -9.04 -8.49 11.73
C THR A 322 -8.49 -7.44 10.79
N LEU A 323 -9.08 -7.34 9.59
CA LEU A 323 -8.78 -6.31 8.59
C LEU A 323 -10.03 -5.49 8.31
N GLU A 324 -9.90 -4.18 8.11
CA GLU A 324 -11.02 -3.27 7.86
C GLU A 324 -10.80 -2.49 6.56
N ILE A 325 -11.87 -2.25 5.78
CA ILE A 325 -11.85 -1.33 4.63
C ILE A 325 -13.22 -0.65 4.44
N GLY A 326 -13.23 0.63 4.09
CA GLY A 326 -14.48 1.29 3.70
C GLY A 326 -14.41 2.81 3.67
N HIS A 327 -15.57 3.45 3.84
CA HIS A 327 -15.61 4.91 3.94
C HIS A 327 -15.12 5.39 5.29
N THR A 328 -14.63 6.63 5.28
CA THR A 328 -14.13 7.34 6.46
C THR A 328 -14.97 8.57 6.78
N GLY A 329 -14.76 9.17 7.95
CA GLY A 329 -15.43 10.38 8.40
C GLY A 329 -16.79 10.16 9.06
N ILE A 330 -17.46 11.27 9.38
CA ILE A 330 -18.69 11.28 10.18
C ILE A 330 -19.82 10.51 9.47
N GLY A 331 -20.45 9.60 10.21
CA GLY A 331 -21.55 8.78 9.73
C GLY A 331 -21.17 7.74 8.67
N SER A 332 -19.91 7.32 8.59
CA SER A 332 -19.49 6.34 7.58
C SER A 332 -19.68 4.88 8.00
N TYR A 333 -19.63 4.00 6.99
CA TYR A 333 -19.65 2.56 7.14
C TYR A 333 -18.43 1.92 6.48
N ALA A 334 -18.01 0.79 7.02
CA ALA A 334 -16.93 -0.03 6.50
C ALA A 334 -17.24 -1.52 6.68
N ILE A 335 -16.36 -2.38 6.17
CA ILE A 335 -16.45 -3.83 6.33
C ILE A 335 -15.24 -4.28 7.14
N GLU A 336 -15.48 -5.08 8.17
CA GLU A 336 -14.45 -5.83 8.90
C GLU A 336 -14.44 -7.27 8.40
N PHE A 337 -13.24 -7.75 8.09
CA PHE A 337 -12.91 -9.11 7.70
C PHE A 337 -12.23 -9.85 8.84
N SER A 338 -12.67 -11.08 9.07
CA SER A 338 -12.10 -12.00 10.06
C SER A 338 -12.10 -13.44 9.52
N ASN A 339 -11.57 -14.37 10.31
CA ASN A 339 -11.31 -15.76 9.89
C ASN A 339 -10.50 -15.78 8.59
N LEU A 340 -9.29 -15.21 8.66
CA LEU A 340 -8.39 -15.01 7.53
C LEU A 340 -7.55 -16.26 7.30
N THR A 341 -7.60 -16.82 6.10
CA THR A 341 -6.73 -17.95 5.69
C THR A 341 -5.99 -17.60 4.40
N SER A 342 -4.90 -18.29 4.10
CA SER A 342 -4.32 -18.22 2.75
C SER A 342 -5.22 -18.99 1.75
N LEU A 343 -4.76 -19.14 0.49
CA LEU A 343 -5.42 -20.00 -0.48
C LEU A 343 -5.57 -21.44 0.02
N VAL A 344 -4.63 -21.90 0.86
CA VAL A 344 -4.72 -23.19 1.51
C VAL A 344 -5.46 -23.03 2.84
N ALA A 345 -6.61 -23.70 2.95
CA ALA A 345 -7.57 -23.49 4.01
C ALA A 345 -7.06 -23.68 5.47
N ASP A 346 -5.97 -24.41 5.69
CA ASP A 346 -5.37 -24.70 7.00
C ASP A 346 -4.15 -23.82 7.33
N LYS A 347 -3.83 -22.83 6.48
CA LYS A 347 -2.72 -21.91 6.70
C LYS A 347 -3.23 -20.51 6.99
N ASN A 348 -2.52 -19.83 7.87
CA ASN A 348 -2.75 -18.42 8.16
C ASN A 348 -2.63 -17.59 6.88
N ALA A 349 -3.49 -16.60 6.76
CA ALA A 349 -3.29 -15.53 5.80
C ALA A 349 -2.01 -14.76 6.16
N TYR A 350 -1.38 -14.10 5.19
CA TYR A 350 -0.17 -13.33 5.45
C TYR A 350 -0.01 -12.14 4.50
N ILE A 351 0.86 -11.23 4.91
CA ILE A 351 1.41 -10.17 4.07
C ILE A 351 2.93 -10.24 4.13
N ASP A 352 3.57 -10.24 2.96
CA ASP A 352 5.00 -10.09 2.78
C ASP A 352 5.19 -9.02 1.70
N PHE A 353 5.71 -7.86 2.08
CA PHE A 353 5.93 -6.76 1.14
C PHE A 353 7.06 -7.02 0.14
N GLY A 354 7.71 -8.18 0.21
CA GLY A 354 8.87 -8.49 -0.61
C GLY A 354 10.05 -7.60 -0.22
N ASP A 355 10.89 -7.33 -1.20
CA ASP A 355 12.00 -6.40 -1.07
C ASP A 355 11.59 -5.02 -1.61
N ILE A 356 11.57 -4.01 -0.73
CA ILE A 356 11.28 -2.61 -1.08
C ILE A 356 12.61 -1.86 -1.18
N TYR A 357 12.93 -1.36 -2.36
CA TYR A 357 14.09 -0.51 -2.62
C TYR A 357 13.67 0.94 -2.80
N ILE A 358 14.28 1.85 -2.06
CA ILE A 358 14.09 3.30 -2.20
C ILE A 358 15.44 3.90 -2.60
N ASN A 359 15.47 4.62 -3.71
CA ASN A 359 16.67 5.18 -4.31
C ASN A 359 16.41 6.56 -4.90
N THR A 360 17.48 7.28 -5.24
CA THR A 360 17.38 8.41 -6.18
C THR A 360 18.22 8.11 -7.41
N ILE A 361 17.63 8.26 -8.59
CA ILE A 361 18.24 7.83 -9.85
C ILE A 361 18.27 8.94 -10.89
N GLN A 362 19.22 8.85 -11.82
CA GLN A 362 19.19 9.56 -13.08
C GLN A 362 19.08 8.56 -14.24
N ALA A 363 17.91 8.46 -14.86
CA ALA A 363 17.65 7.40 -15.85
C ALA A 363 16.74 7.86 -17.00
N LYS A 364 16.91 7.20 -18.16
CA LYS A 364 16.01 7.35 -19.32
C LYS A 364 14.88 6.33 -19.30
N SER A 365 15.23 5.11 -18.95
CA SER A 365 14.31 3.97 -18.95
C SER A 365 14.81 2.91 -17.99
N LEU A 366 13.89 2.08 -17.51
CA LEU A 366 14.16 0.87 -16.75
C LEU A 366 13.54 -0.32 -17.48
N ASP A 367 14.22 -1.47 -17.47
CA ASP A 367 13.56 -2.71 -17.84
C ASP A 367 12.64 -3.17 -16.71
N PHE A 368 11.47 -3.64 -17.10
CA PHE A 368 10.49 -4.28 -16.22
C PHE A 368 10.17 -5.65 -16.80
N LEU A 369 10.32 -6.71 -16.00
CA LEU A 369 10.11 -8.07 -16.51
C LEU A 369 8.68 -8.54 -16.22
N VAL A 370 8.05 -9.17 -17.23
CA VAL A 370 6.68 -9.69 -17.14
C VAL A 370 6.66 -11.20 -17.41
N ASN A 371 5.70 -11.91 -16.83
CA ASN A 371 5.56 -13.36 -17.06
C ASN A 371 5.10 -13.70 -18.49
N ASP A 372 5.13 -14.99 -18.85
CA ASP A 372 4.79 -15.47 -20.19
C ASP A 372 3.34 -15.23 -20.61
N LYS A 373 2.40 -15.24 -19.64
CA LYS A 373 0.99 -14.94 -19.92
C LYS A 373 0.82 -13.47 -20.29
N LEU A 374 1.47 -12.55 -19.56
CA LEU A 374 1.49 -11.13 -19.88
C LEU A 374 2.23 -10.84 -21.18
N LYS A 375 3.36 -11.50 -21.44
CA LYS A 375 4.06 -11.42 -22.75
C LYS A 375 3.09 -11.70 -23.90
N ALA A 376 2.31 -12.78 -23.80
CA ALA A 376 1.30 -13.12 -24.80
C ALA A 376 0.15 -12.11 -24.87
N THR A 377 -0.41 -11.69 -23.72
CA THR A 377 -1.51 -10.71 -23.65
C THR A 377 -1.12 -9.35 -24.23
N LEU A 378 0.14 -8.93 -24.03
CA LEU A 378 0.67 -7.66 -24.52
C LEU A 378 1.11 -7.73 -25.99
N GLY A 379 1.49 -8.92 -26.46
CA GLY A 379 2.08 -9.15 -27.79
C GLY A 379 3.58 -8.83 -27.84
N LEU A 380 4.31 -9.07 -26.74
CA LEU A 380 5.75 -8.85 -26.65
C LEU A 380 6.54 -10.03 -27.24
N THR A 381 7.74 -9.77 -27.75
CA THR A 381 8.64 -10.80 -28.30
C THR A 381 9.43 -11.53 -27.22
N ASN A 382 9.68 -10.87 -26.10
CA ASN A 382 10.35 -11.42 -24.92
C ASN A 382 9.63 -10.93 -23.65
N ASN A 383 10.15 -11.32 -22.49
CA ASN A 383 9.57 -10.99 -21.19
C ASN A 383 9.97 -9.59 -20.68
N VAL A 384 10.56 -8.74 -21.53
CA VAL A 384 11.03 -7.40 -21.16
C VAL A 384 10.04 -6.36 -21.66
N LEU A 385 9.56 -5.53 -20.73
CA LEU A 385 8.78 -4.33 -20.98
C LEU A 385 9.63 -3.11 -20.60
N THR A 386 9.85 -2.19 -21.53
CA THR A 386 10.63 -0.98 -21.24
C THR A 386 9.75 0.10 -20.61
N GLN A 387 10.09 0.49 -19.38
CA GLN A 387 9.53 1.64 -18.68
C GLN A 387 10.28 2.90 -19.09
N ASN A 388 9.73 3.69 -20.02
CA ASN A 388 10.33 4.96 -20.44
C ASN A 388 10.08 6.03 -19.37
N LEU A 389 11.13 6.51 -18.71
CA LEU A 389 11.06 7.52 -17.65
C LEU A 389 11.24 8.95 -18.18
N SER A 390 12.14 9.13 -19.15
CA SER A 390 12.51 10.46 -19.65
C SER A 390 12.97 10.41 -21.11
N ASN A 391 12.57 11.41 -21.88
CA ASN A 391 13.02 11.61 -23.26
C ASN A 391 14.32 12.43 -23.35
N GLN A 392 14.89 12.85 -22.20
CA GLN A 392 16.08 13.68 -22.16
C GLN A 392 17.34 12.87 -22.48
N THR A 393 18.29 13.45 -23.22
CA THR A 393 19.54 12.79 -23.63
C THR A 393 20.41 12.31 -22.45
N ALA A 394 20.34 12.97 -21.30
CA ALA A 394 21.06 12.58 -20.08
C ALA A 394 20.20 11.77 -19.08
N GLY A 395 18.93 11.49 -19.40
CA GLY A 395 17.96 10.95 -18.44
C GLY A 395 17.34 12.02 -17.54
N GLY A 396 16.27 11.66 -16.84
CA GLY A 396 15.59 12.49 -15.84
C GLY A 396 16.00 12.10 -14.43
N ASN A 397 15.82 13.02 -13.49
CA ASN A 397 16.13 12.83 -12.06
C ASN A 397 14.86 12.41 -11.32
N PHE A 398 14.89 11.27 -10.64
CA PHE A 398 13.72 10.70 -9.97
C PHE A 398 14.03 10.20 -8.56
N ALA A 399 13.04 10.26 -7.68
CA ALA A 399 12.98 9.37 -6.52
C ALA A 399 12.34 8.05 -6.99
N LEU A 400 13.04 6.93 -6.83
CA LEU A 400 12.60 5.61 -7.25
C LEU A 400 12.18 4.79 -6.03
N VAL A 401 10.98 4.19 -6.10
CA VAL A 401 10.55 3.10 -5.22
C VAL A 401 10.34 1.86 -6.09
N ALA A 402 11.00 0.77 -5.75
CA ALA A 402 10.86 -0.51 -6.44
C ALA A 402 10.46 -1.60 -5.44
N ILE A 403 9.50 -2.45 -5.82
CA ILE A 403 9.01 -3.58 -5.02
C ILE A 403 9.29 -4.86 -5.81
N ARG A 404 9.86 -5.87 -5.15
CA ARG A 404 10.11 -7.20 -5.73
C ARG A 404 9.44 -8.29 -4.90
N GLY A 405 8.56 -9.06 -5.55
CA GLY A 405 7.93 -10.23 -4.95
C GLY A 405 7.07 -9.95 -3.72
N MET A 406 6.22 -8.91 -3.76
CA MET A 406 5.20 -8.70 -2.72
C MET A 406 4.10 -9.75 -2.86
N ASP A 407 3.75 -10.36 -1.73
CA ASP A 407 2.66 -11.30 -1.56
C ASP A 407 1.69 -10.81 -0.48
N PHE A 408 0.41 -10.83 -0.79
CA PHE A 408 -0.66 -10.68 0.18
C PHE A 408 -1.61 -11.84 -0.02
N GLN A 409 -1.48 -12.91 0.76
CA GLN A 409 -2.33 -14.10 0.60
C GLN A 409 -3.36 -14.10 1.72
N SER A 410 -4.52 -13.50 1.44
CA SER A 410 -5.61 -13.41 2.42
C SER A 410 -6.98 -13.64 1.78
N ILE A 411 -7.69 -14.62 2.34
CA ILE A 411 -9.08 -14.95 2.06
C ILE A 411 -9.83 -14.83 3.39
N ALA A 412 -10.75 -13.87 3.45
CA ALA A 412 -11.65 -13.73 4.58
C ALA A 412 -12.87 -14.62 4.37
N ARG A 413 -13.25 -15.38 5.39
CA ARG A 413 -14.46 -16.22 5.38
C ARG A 413 -15.64 -15.60 6.12
N THR A 414 -15.35 -14.58 6.91
CA THR A 414 -16.33 -13.84 7.68
C THR A 414 -16.13 -12.35 7.42
N ALA A 415 -17.20 -11.68 7.01
CA ALA A 415 -17.24 -10.26 6.78
C ALA A 415 -18.50 -9.66 7.42
N ARG A 416 -18.33 -8.55 8.13
CA ARG A 416 -19.44 -7.82 8.76
C ARG A 416 -19.32 -6.33 8.48
N PHE A 417 -20.46 -5.68 8.30
CA PHE A 417 -20.50 -4.23 8.26
C PHE A 417 -20.25 -3.68 9.66
N ILE A 418 -19.46 -2.62 9.71
CA ILE A 418 -19.15 -1.85 10.90
C ILE A 418 -19.47 -0.38 10.63
N SER A 419 -19.86 0.32 11.69
CA SER A 419 -20.11 1.75 11.64
C SER A 419 -18.98 2.51 12.31
N ASP A 420 -18.68 3.68 11.74
CA ASP A 420 -17.77 4.65 12.35
C ASP A 420 -18.19 5.04 13.78
N ASN A 421 -17.22 5.45 14.60
CA ASN A 421 -17.44 5.77 16.01
C ASN A 421 -18.39 6.95 16.22
N SER A 422 -18.62 7.80 15.21
CA SER A 422 -19.57 8.93 15.24
C SER A 422 -21.05 8.56 15.18
N ILE A 423 -21.38 7.30 14.92
CA ILE A 423 -22.76 6.79 14.93
C ILE A 423 -22.90 5.54 15.80
N ALA A 424 -24.14 5.16 16.11
CA ALA A 424 -24.41 3.95 16.90
C ALA A 424 -23.75 2.71 16.28
N ALA A 425 -23.29 1.79 17.14
CA ALA A 425 -22.74 0.52 16.70
C ALA A 425 -23.83 -0.33 16.03
N ILE A 426 -23.48 -1.01 14.93
CA ILE A 426 -24.37 -1.98 14.29
C ILE A 426 -24.48 -3.21 15.20
N ALA A 427 -25.70 -3.64 15.53
CA ALA A 427 -25.95 -4.87 16.27
C ALA A 427 -25.44 -6.09 15.47
N SER A 428 -24.87 -7.11 16.14
CA SER A 428 -24.14 -8.19 15.46
C SER A 428 -24.94 -8.87 14.34
N ASN A 429 -24.38 -8.86 13.14
CA ASN A 429 -24.87 -9.66 12.02
C ASN A 429 -24.00 -10.92 11.95
N ASP A 430 -24.56 -12.07 12.35
CA ASP A 430 -23.94 -13.40 12.17
C ASP A 430 -23.84 -13.69 10.66
N ASN A 431 -22.77 -13.23 10.03
CA ASN A 431 -22.59 -13.29 8.59
C ASN A 431 -21.56 -14.36 8.20
N SER A 432 -21.97 -15.33 7.39
CA SER A 432 -21.10 -16.40 6.90
C SER A 432 -20.69 -16.19 5.42
N TRP A 433 -20.24 -14.98 5.08
CA TRP A 433 -19.70 -14.67 3.76
C TRP A 433 -18.37 -13.94 3.93
N GLY A 434 -17.55 -13.92 2.88
CA GLY A 434 -16.33 -13.12 2.87
C GLY A 434 -15.80 -12.87 1.47
N ILE A 435 -14.57 -12.39 1.40
CA ILE A 435 -13.90 -12.03 0.14
C ILE A 435 -12.45 -12.48 0.18
N GLY A 436 -11.97 -13.01 -0.94
CA GLY A 436 -10.55 -13.24 -1.18
C GLY A 436 -10.04 -12.22 -2.19
N ILE A 437 -9.03 -11.45 -1.79
CA ILE A 437 -8.26 -10.60 -2.69
C ILE A 437 -6.77 -10.91 -2.52
N PRO A 438 -6.34 -12.17 -2.70
CA PRO A 438 -4.93 -12.48 -2.63
C PRO A 438 -4.19 -11.84 -3.82
N ILE A 439 -2.94 -11.43 -3.59
CA ILE A 439 -2.00 -10.85 -4.55
C ILE A 439 -0.72 -11.68 -4.47
N TYR A 440 -0.23 -12.14 -5.62
CA TYR A 440 0.94 -13.00 -5.72
C TYR A 440 2.01 -12.41 -6.63
N ASN A 441 3.26 -12.45 -6.16
CA ASN A 441 4.48 -12.00 -6.82
C ASN A 441 4.32 -10.61 -7.48
N MET A 442 3.81 -9.65 -6.71
CA MET A 442 3.66 -8.29 -7.20
C MET A 442 5.03 -7.62 -7.30
N ASN A 443 5.34 -7.15 -8.50
CA ASN A 443 6.54 -6.36 -8.77
C ASN A 443 6.09 -4.96 -9.19
N ALA A 444 6.79 -3.93 -8.73
CA ALA A 444 6.45 -2.54 -9.07
C ALA A 444 7.69 -1.65 -9.18
N ASN A 445 7.61 -0.63 -10.04
CA ASN A 445 8.53 0.50 -10.10
C ASN A 445 7.71 1.79 -10.12
N VAL A 446 8.03 2.71 -9.22
CA VAL A 446 7.45 4.05 -9.15
C VAL A 446 8.58 5.06 -9.17
N ALA A 447 8.65 5.88 -10.22
CA ALA A 447 9.59 7.00 -10.31
C ALA A 447 8.82 8.32 -10.16
N LEU A 448 9.23 9.15 -9.21
CA LEU A 448 8.60 10.42 -8.85
C LEU A 448 9.52 11.60 -9.18
N SER A 449 8.93 12.67 -9.71
CA SER A 449 9.60 13.92 -10.10
C SER A 449 8.64 15.09 -9.99
N GLU A 450 9.12 16.32 -10.14
CA GLU A 450 8.26 17.48 -10.35
C GLU A 450 7.81 17.53 -11.82
N LYS A 451 6.51 17.69 -12.06
CA LYS A 451 5.98 17.90 -13.42
C LYS A 451 4.95 19.02 -13.41
N LYS A 452 5.06 19.94 -14.37
CA LYS A 452 4.11 21.02 -14.54
C LYS A 452 2.84 20.52 -15.23
N TYR A 453 1.70 21.10 -14.87
CA TYR A 453 0.42 20.78 -15.50
C TYR A 453 -0.54 21.97 -15.48
N SER A 454 -1.50 21.95 -16.40
CA SER A 454 -2.65 22.86 -16.43
C SER A 454 -3.93 22.04 -16.36
N TYR A 455 -4.91 22.54 -15.62
CA TYR A 455 -6.24 21.94 -15.47
C TYR A 455 -7.32 22.98 -15.83
N LYS A 456 -8.32 22.59 -16.63
CA LYS A 456 -9.43 23.47 -17.08
C LYS A 456 -8.98 24.84 -17.64
N ASN A 457 -7.90 24.86 -18.43
CA ASN A 457 -7.30 26.10 -18.99
C ASN A 457 -6.82 27.12 -17.93
N ALA A 458 -6.61 26.70 -16.69
CA ALA A 458 -5.97 27.51 -15.66
C ALA A 458 -4.47 27.69 -15.92
N ALA A 459 -3.86 28.63 -15.18
CA ALA A 459 -2.41 28.79 -15.15
C ALA A 459 -1.71 27.48 -14.78
N GLU A 460 -0.51 27.30 -15.30
CA GLU A 460 0.33 26.14 -15.03
C GLU A 460 0.72 26.08 -13.54
N LYS A 461 0.64 24.89 -12.95
CA LYS A 461 0.98 24.59 -11.54
C LYS A 461 2.01 23.47 -11.46
N SER A 462 2.69 23.35 -10.32
CA SER A 462 3.49 22.16 -10.00
C SER A 462 2.58 21.00 -9.61
N GLY A 463 2.89 19.82 -10.14
CA GLY A 463 2.31 18.54 -9.77
C GLY A 463 3.39 17.50 -9.51
N ILE A 464 2.98 16.34 -9.01
CA ILE A 464 3.85 15.18 -8.85
C ILE A 464 3.86 14.44 -10.20
N GLY A 465 4.97 14.55 -10.93
CA GLY A 465 5.24 13.69 -12.07
C GLY A 465 5.44 12.25 -11.60
N TYR A 466 4.72 11.31 -12.18
CA TYR A 466 4.82 9.90 -11.83
C TYR A 466 5.10 9.04 -13.06
N ASN A 467 5.80 7.94 -12.84
CA ASN A 467 5.93 6.83 -13.77
C ASN A 467 5.80 5.52 -12.98
N LEU A 468 4.76 4.75 -13.28
CA LEU A 468 4.39 3.51 -12.59
C LEU A 468 4.42 2.37 -13.61
N VAL A 469 5.06 1.27 -13.24
CA VAL A 469 4.81 -0.05 -13.83
C VAL A 469 4.62 -1.04 -12.69
N MET A 470 3.59 -1.86 -12.75
CA MET A 470 3.31 -2.89 -11.76
C MET A 470 2.70 -4.12 -12.43
N SER A 471 3.13 -5.31 -12.01
CA SER A 471 2.55 -6.58 -12.46
C SER A 471 2.34 -7.56 -11.32
N THR A 472 1.44 -8.51 -11.53
CA THR A 472 1.19 -9.65 -10.65
C THR A 472 1.26 -10.96 -11.43
N ASP A 473 1.56 -12.06 -10.73
CA ASP A 473 1.44 -13.40 -11.29
C ASP A 473 0.10 -14.03 -10.90
N GLY A 474 -0.48 -14.79 -11.81
CA GLY A 474 -1.78 -15.42 -11.59
C GLY A 474 -1.73 -16.52 -10.54
N TYR A 475 -0.82 -17.48 -10.68
CA TYR A 475 -0.71 -18.63 -9.79
C TYR A 475 0.72 -19.15 -9.75
N GLY A 476 1.16 -19.64 -8.60
CA GLY A 476 2.44 -20.31 -8.45
C GLY A 476 2.59 -20.96 -7.07
N VAL A 477 3.77 -21.51 -6.83
CA VAL A 477 4.19 -21.93 -5.49
C VAL A 477 5.13 -20.86 -4.98
N ASP A 478 4.73 -20.19 -3.90
CA ASP A 478 5.56 -19.19 -3.26
C ASP A 478 6.85 -19.87 -2.76
N LYS A 479 8.00 -19.33 -3.16
CA LYS A 479 9.33 -19.85 -2.83
C LYS A 479 9.64 -19.73 -1.34
N LYS A 480 9.06 -18.74 -0.64
CA LYS A 480 9.28 -18.46 0.78
C LYS A 480 8.48 -19.41 1.67
N THR A 481 7.20 -19.62 1.35
CA THR A 481 6.30 -20.47 2.16
C THR A 481 6.25 -21.92 1.67
N GLY A 482 6.59 -22.18 0.40
CA GLY A 482 6.42 -23.48 -0.24
C GLY A 482 4.95 -23.84 -0.52
N THR A 483 4.04 -22.86 -0.48
CA THR A 483 2.59 -23.09 -0.61
C THR A 483 2.01 -22.50 -1.90
N PRO A 484 0.91 -23.07 -2.44
CA PRO A 484 0.17 -22.48 -3.54
C PRO A 484 -0.29 -21.05 -3.21
N SER A 485 -0.01 -20.12 -4.13
CA SER A 485 -0.37 -18.71 -4.03
C SER A 485 -1.00 -18.22 -5.33
N THR A 486 -1.86 -17.22 -5.24
CA THR A 486 -2.59 -16.70 -6.40
C THR A 486 -2.84 -15.20 -6.30
N THR A 487 -3.00 -14.55 -7.46
CA THR A 487 -3.69 -13.27 -7.55
C THR A 487 -5.13 -13.53 -7.96
N SER A 488 -6.11 -13.16 -7.11
CA SER A 488 -7.53 -13.46 -7.34
C SER A 488 -8.45 -12.38 -6.75
N ILE A 489 -9.68 -12.31 -7.24
CA ILE A 489 -10.80 -11.54 -6.69
C ILE A 489 -12.01 -12.47 -6.64
N ILE A 490 -12.30 -13.01 -5.46
CA ILE A 490 -13.31 -14.06 -5.27
C ILE A 490 -14.24 -13.72 -4.11
N LEU A 491 -15.53 -13.95 -4.31
CA LEU A 491 -16.53 -13.94 -3.26
C LEU A 491 -16.58 -15.31 -2.60
N ILE A 492 -16.64 -15.37 -1.27
CA ILE A 492 -16.64 -16.61 -0.49
C ILE A 492 -17.97 -16.82 0.22
N ASP A 493 -18.52 -18.02 0.10
CA ASP A 493 -19.56 -18.53 0.99
C ASP A 493 -18.92 -19.35 2.12
N GLY A 494 -18.89 -18.74 3.31
CA GLY A 494 -18.35 -19.31 4.54
C GLY A 494 -19.37 -20.11 5.35
N LYS A 495 -20.55 -20.43 4.81
CA LYS A 495 -21.58 -21.18 5.56
C LYS A 495 -21.09 -22.60 5.90
N LYS A 496 -21.51 -23.11 7.06
CA LYS A 496 -21.27 -24.51 7.44
C LYS A 496 -22.13 -25.46 6.59
N GLY A 497 -21.49 -26.48 6.03
CA GLY A 497 -22.11 -27.54 5.23
C GLY A 497 -22.64 -28.69 6.08
N ILE A 498 -23.03 -29.77 5.41
CA ILE A 498 -23.58 -30.98 6.06
C ILE A 498 -22.60 -31.67 7.02
N ASN A 499 -21.30 -31.43 6.84
CA ASN A 499 -20.22 -31.98 7.66
C ASN A 499 -19.85 -31.09 8.86
N GLY A 500 -20.60 -30.01 9.12
CA GLY A 500 -20.33 -29.08 10.23
C GLY A 500 -19.12 -28.16 10.04
N GLN A 501 -18.40 -28.29 8.93
CA GLN A 501 -17.29 -27.44 8.49
C GLN A 501 -17.75 -26.42 7.44
N GLU A 502 -17.02 -25.31 7.28
CA GLU A 502 -17.28 -24.30 6.25
C GLU A 502 -17.17 -24.91 4.85
N VAL A 503 -18.16 -24.67 3.99
CA VAL A 503 -18.20 -25.22 2.61
C VAL A 503 -17.16 -24.55 1.71
N ASN A 504 -16.88 -23.27 1.96
CA ASN A 504 -15.90 -22.47 1.22
C ASN A 504 -16.11 -22.50 -0.30
N TYR A 505 -17.37 -22.35 -0.74
CA TYR A 505 -17.63 -22.10 -2.15
C TYR A 505 -17.08 -20.72 -2.50
N TYR A 506 -16.57 -20.59 -3.71
CA TYR A 506 -16.13 -19.31 -4.24
C TYR A 506 -16.66 -19.09 -5.65
N ALA A 507 -16.82 -17.82 -6.00
CA ALA A 507 -17.09 -17.37 -7.36
C ALA A 507 -16.31 -16.09 -7.64
N GLY A 508 -15.67 -15.99 -8.80
CA GLY A 508 -14.99 -14.76 -9.20
C GLY A 508 -13.88 -14.98 -10.21
N LEU A 509 -12.96 -14.01 -10.24
CA LEU A 509 -11.77 -14.05 -11.09
C LEU A 509 -10.63 -14.65 -10.28
N ARG A 510 -9.99 -15.69 -10.82
CA ARG A 510 -8.77 -16.25 -10.24
C ARG A 510 -7.63 -16.23 -11.24
N ASN A 511 -6.44 -16.50 -10.72
CA ASN A 511 -5.23 -16.63 -11.53
C ASN A 511 -4.94 -15.40 -12.41
N ILE A 512 -5.13 -14.22 -11.83
CA ILE A 512 -5.05 -12.93 -12.52
C ILE A 512 -3.58 -12.54 -12.72
N ASN A 513 -3.13 -12.65 -13.96
CA ASN A 513 -1.90 -12.01 -14.39
C ASN A 513 -2.24 -10.59 -14.83
N ALA A 514 -1.89 -9.58 -14.03
CA ALA A 514 -2.22 -8.20 -14.31
C ALA A 514 -0.96 -7.36 -14.57
N LEU A 515 -1.10 -6.32 -15.39
CA LEU A 515 -0.12 -5.27 -15.60
C LEU A 515 -0.84 -3.93 -15.64
N ILE A 516 -0.27 -2.94 -14.96
CA ILE A 516 -0.53 -1.52 -15.21
C ILE A 516 0.80 -0.81 -15.48
N GLN A 517 0.85 -0.03 -16.55
CA GLN A 517 1.93 0.91 -16.85
C GLN A 517 1.30 2.27 -17.12
N SER A 518 1.76 3.29 -16.41
CA SER A 518 1.27 4.64 -16.62
C SER A 518 2.33 5.68 -16.26
N ASP A 519 2.40 6.74 -17.04
CA ASP A 519 3.18 7.93 -16.71
C ASP A 519 2.35 9.19 -16.91
N GLY A 520 2.64 10.23 -16.14
CA GLY A 520 1.73 11.34 -16.03
C GLY A 520 2.05 12.34 -14.94
N VAL A 521 1.00 13.01 -14.46
CA VAL A 521 1.06 13.98 -13.37
C VAL A 521 -0.14 13.81 -12.44
N ILE A 522 0.13 13.89 -11.14
CA ILE A 522 -0.87 14.01 -10.08
C ILE A 522 -0.89 15.47 -9.63
N GLY A 523 -2.07 16.07 -9.66
CA GLY A 523 -2.34 17.44 -9.26
C GLY A 523 -3.40 17.51 -8.17
N TYR A 524 -3.30 18.52 -7.31
CA TYR A 524 -4.31 18.78 -6.27
C TYR A 524 -5.15 20.00 -6.69
N GLU A 525 -6.46 19.81 -6.76
CA GLU A 525 -7.43 20.79 -7.23
C GLU A 525 -8.60 20.94 -6.25
N ASN A 526 -9.28 22.08 -6.27
CA ASN A 526 -10.40 22.37 -5.35
C ASN A 526 -11.49 21.28 -5.33
N ASP A 527 -11.72 20.63 -6.47
CA ASP A 527 -12.75 19.61 -6.62
C ASP A 527 -12.29 18.23 -6.09
N GLY A 528 -10.99 17.99 -5.90
CA GLY A 528 -10.41 16.65 -5.64
C GLY A 528 -9.00 16.44 -6.23
N ILE A 529 -8.59 15.18 -6.31
CA ILE A 529 -7.26 14.78 -6.83
C ILE A 529 -7.36 14.54 -8.33
N TYR A 530 -6.58 15.27 -9.10
CA TYR A 530 -6.47 15.13 -10.54
C TYR A 530 -5.29 14.23 -10.90
N VAL A 531 -5.51 13.27 -11.79
CA VAL A 531 -4.49 12.37 -12.33
C VAL A 531 -4.60 12.40 -13.84
N ARG A 532 -3.55 12.87 -14.52
CA ARG A 532 -3.45 12.76 -15.98
C ARG A 532 -2.42 11.70 -16.31
N ALA A 533 -2.85 10.66 -17.02
CA ALA A 533 -1.97 9.66 -17.61
C ALA A 533 -1.70 10.05 -19.06
N ASP A 534 -0.47 10.47 -19.35
CA ASP A 534 -0.02 10.80 -20.71
C ASP A 534 0.13 9.52 -21.54
N ASN A 535 0.50 8.42 -20.88
CA ASN A 535 0.35 7.05 -21.38
C ASN A 535 -0.27 6.17 -20.30
N LEU A 536 -1.17 5.26 -20.69
CA LEU A 536 -1.81 4.29 -19.83
C LEU A 536 -1.99 2.98 -20.60
N LEU A 537 -1.36 1.93 -20.07
CA LEU A 537 -1.50 0.55 -20.50
C LEU A 537 -1.99 -0.27 -19.31
N ILE A 538 -3.16 -0.89 -19.45
CA ILE A 538 -3.70 -1.87 -18.50
C ILE A 538 -3.91 -3.16 -19.25
N ALA A 539 -3.37 -4.26 -18.75
CA ALA A 539 -3.59 -5.58 -19.33
C ALA A 539 -3.84 -6.60 -18.24
N ALA A 540 -4.72 -7.56 -18.49
CA ALA A 540 -4.87 -8.70 -17.60
C ALA A 540 -5.28 -9.96 -18.36
N ASN A 541 -4.95 -11.11 -17.77
CA ASN A 541 -5.44 -12.43 -18.13
C ASN A 541 -5.86 -13.17 -16.86
N ALA A 542 -7.12 -13.60 -16.81
CA ALA A 542 -7.74 -14.21 -15.65
C ALA A 542 -8.68 -15.36 -16.05
N GLU A 543 -9.01 -16.19 -15.08
CA GLU A 543 -10.02 -17.25 -15.20
C GLU A 543 -11.27 -16.87 -14.41
N LEU A 544 -12.43 -16.89 -15.07
CA LEU A 544 -13.71 -16.82 -14.38
C LEU A 544 -14.07 -18.22 -13.89
N ALA A 545 -14.15 -18.43 -12.58
CA ALA A 545 -14.31 -19.74 -11.97
C ALA A 545 -15.36 -19.75 -10.85
N ILE A 546 -15.98 -20.91 -10.65
CA ILE A 546 -16.90 -21.20 -9.54
C ILE A 546 -16.58 -22.59 -9.01
N GLY A 547 -16.19 -22.69 -7.74
CA GLY A 547 -15.74 -23.96 -7.16
C GLY A 547 -15.69 -23.94 -5.63
N GLN A 548 -14.93 -24.87 -5.04
CA GLN A 548 -14.61 -24.87 -3.60
C GLN A 548 -13.12 -24.57 -3.40
N LEU A 549 -12.77 -23.88 -2.31
CA LEU A 549 -11.38 -23.51 -2.03
C LEU A 549 -10.48 -24.74 -1.80
N PRO A 550 -9.18 -24.68 -2.19
CA PRO A 550 -8.22 -25.75 -1.91
C PRO A 550 -8.13 -26.11 -0.42
N GLY A 551 -8.08 -27.40 -0.11
CA GLY A 551 -8.00 -27.90 1.27
C GLY A 551 -9.34 -27.92 2.02
N SER A 552 -10.43 -27.40 1.44
CA SER A 552 -11.77 -27.55 2.01
C SER A 552 -12.31 -28.98 1.83
N THR A 553 -13.35 -29.34 2.58
CA THR A 553 -14.06 -30.62 2.40
C THR A 553 -15.19 -30.46 1.39
N TYR A 554 -15.27 -31.36 0.41
CA TYR A 554 -16.35 -31.35 -0.59
C TYR A 554 -17.72 -31.46 0.08
N ASN A 555 -18.58 -30.49 -0.23
CA ASN A 555 -19.95 -30.44 0.27
C ASN A 555 -20.91 -31.04 -0.77
N CYS A 556 -21.90 -31.82 -0.33
CA CYS A 556 -22.73 -32.66 -1.20
C CYS A 556 -24.20 -32.50 -0.87
N ALA A 557 -25.05 -32.61 -1.88
CA ALA A 557 -26.49 -32.69 -1.69
C ALA A 557 -26.93 -34.04 -1.08
N THR A 558 -26.20 -35.13 -1.35
CA THR A 558 -26.42 -36.47 -0.79
C THR A 558 -25.09 -37.16 -0.50
N THR A 559 -25.06 -38.05 0.49
CA THR A 559 -23.87 -38.80 0.94
C THR A 559 -23.35 -39.83 -0.09
N ALA A 560 -24.06 -40.03 -1.20
CA ALA A 560 -23.75 -41.03 -2.23
C ALA A 560 -22.78 -40.53 -3.33
N SER A 561 -22.35 -39.25 -3.30
CA SER A 561 -21.36 -38.74 -4.25
C SER A 561 -19.96 -39.29 -3.94
N ALA A 562 -19.24 -39.76 -4.97
CA ALA A 562 -17.91 -40.37 -4.81
C ALA A 562 -16.84 -39.43 -4.21
N LYS A 563 -17.03 -38.11 -4.33
CA LYS A 563 -16.14 -37.10 -3.73
C LYS A 563 -16.65 -36.60 -2.37
N CYS A 564 -17.72 -37.17 -1.84
CA CYS A 564 -18.34 -36.61 -0.65
C CYS A 564 -17.48 -36.81 0.60
N GLY A 565 -17.25 -35.72 1.34
CA GLY A 565 -16.40 -35.76 2.53
C GLY A 565 -14.91 -35.90 2.25
N THR A 566 -14.48 -35.92 0.98
CA THR A 566 -13.05 -35.88 0.62
C THR A 566 -12.54 -34.44 0.55
N THR A 567 -11.23 -34.27 0.53
CA THR A 567 -10.58 -32.94 0.49
C THR A 567 -10.42 -32.44 -0.96
N VAL A 568 -10.71 -31.16 -1.18
CA VAL A 568 -10.41 -30.46 -2.44
C VAL A 568 -8.88 -30.41 -2.63
N PRO A 569 -8.35 -30.84 -3.78
CA PRO A 569 -6.90 -30.85 -4.03
C PRO A 569 -6.24 -29.49 -3.79
N LEU A 570 -5.06 -29.49 -3.17
CA LEU A 570 -4.30 -28.26 -2.88
C LEU A 570 -3.89 -27.48 -4.15
N ASP A 571 -3.75 -28.20 -5.25
CA ASP A 571 -3.39 -27.68 -6.58
C ASP A 571 -4.63 -27.37 -7.44
N ASN A 572 -5.84 -27.27 -6.87
CA ASN A 572 -7.07 -27.06 -7.65
C ASN A 572 -7.00 -25.81 -8.54
N PHE A 573 -6.33 -24.76 -8.09
CA PHE A 573 -6.14 -23.52 -8.88
C PHE A 573 -5.16 -23.68 -10.04
N SER A 574 -4.39 -24.77 -10.12
CA SER A 574 -3.61 -25.12 -11.31
C SER A 574 -4.41 -25.91 -12.35
N LYS A 575 -5.62 -26.37 -11.98
CA LYS A 575 -6.51 -27.18 -12.83
C LYS A 575 -7.61 -26.31 -13.42
N ARG A 576 -8.33 -26.84 -14.42
CA ARG A 576 -9.42 -26.12 -15.10
C ARG A 576 -10.82 -26.68 -14.79
N ASP A 577 -10.92 -27.61 -13.84
CA ASP A 577 -12.15 -28.36 -13.53
C ASP A 577 -13.33 -27.46 -13.08
N ASP A 578 -13.04 -26.27 -12.57
CA ASP A 578 -14.00 -25.28 -12.06
C ASP A 578 -13.96 -23.93 -12.82
N VAL A 579 -13.26 -23.88 -13.96
CA VAL A 579 -13.17 -22.69 -14.83
C VAL A 579 -14.32 -22.68 -15.83
N LEU A 580 -15.06 -21.57 -15.87
CA LEU A 580 -16.14 -21.36 -16.84
C LEU A 580 -15.60 -20.82 -18.17
N THR A 581 -14.69 -19.85 -18.10
CA THR A 581 -14.08 -19.19 -19.25
C THR A 581 -12.84 -18.41 -18.82
N ASN A 582 -12.01 -18.00 -19.77
CA ASN A 582 -10.89 -17.09 -19.57
C ASN A 582 -11.24 -15.71 -20.08
N ILE A 583 -10.79 -14.69 -19.36
CA ILE A 583 -10.94 -13.28 -19.73
C ILE A 583 -9.54 -12.73 -19.95
N ALA A 584 -9.27 -12.16 -21.12
CA ALA A 584 -8.05 -11.41 -21.37
C ALA A 584 -8.37 -10.06 -21.98
N PHE A 585 -7.68 -9.01 -21.54
CA PHE A 585 -7.86 -7.68 -22.11
C PHE A 585 -6.57 -6.88 -22.12
N LYS A 586 -6.54 -5.89 -23.01
CA LYS A 586 -5.52 -4.84 -23.09
C LYS A 586 -6.20 -3.51 -23.39
N LEU A 587 -5.97 -2.51 -22.56
CA LEU A 587 -6.39 -1.12 -22.75
C LEU A 587 -5.11 -0.29 -22.87
N ASP A 588 -4.85 0.24 -24.06
CA ASP A 588 -3.68 1.06 -24.40
C ASP A 588 -4.18 2.42 -24.91
N GLY A 589 -3.73 3.50 -24.28
CA GLY A 589 -4.19 4.85 -24.57
C GLY A 589 -3.65 5.88 -23.58
N LYS A 590 -4.44 6.93 -23.35
CA LYS A 590 -4.15 8.02 -22.42
C LYS A 590 -5.45 8.49 -21.78
N GLY A 591 -5.40 9.18 -20.65
CA GLY A 591 -6.62 9.58 -19.98
C GLY A 591 -6.43 10.52 -18.81
N GLU A 592 -7.57 11.00 -18.33
CA GLU A 592 -7.67 11.84 -17.14
C GLU A 592 -8.60 11.17 -16.15
N LEU A 593 -8.21 11.15 -14.89
CA LEU A 593 -8.99 10.67 -13.77
C LEU A 593 -9.06 11.77 -12.71
N PHE A 594 -10.24 11.95 -12.16
CA PHE A 594 -10.52 12.90 -11.10
C PHE A 594 -11.16 12.13 -9.95
N ILE A 595 -10.44 12.03 -8.84
CA ILE A 595 -10.90 11.39 -7.61
C ILE A 595 -11.59 12.47 -6.77
N VAL A 596 -12.91 12.40 -6.70
CA VAL A 596 -13.75 13.32 -5.93
C VAL A 596 -13.99 12.70 -4.55
N PRO A 597 -13.47 13.29 -3.47
CA PRO A 597 -13.72 12.81 -2.12
C PRO A 597 -15.16 13.09 -1.69
N GLY A 598 -15.69 12.21 -0.85
CA GLY A 598 -17.03 12.31 -0.26
C GLY A 598 -17.12 13.42 0.79
N LEU A 599 -18.32 13.93 1.04
CA LEU A 599 -18.53 14.94 2.08
C LEU A 599 -18.36 14.33 3.47
N ASN A 600 -17.90 15.15 4.42
CA ASN A 600 -17.70 14.78 5.82
C ASN A 600 -18.78 15.41 6.71
N ASP A 601 -20.05 15.08 6.42
CA ASP A 601 -21.21 15.60 7.13
C ASP A 601 -22.21 14.50 7.55
N SER A 602 -22.46 13.53 6.67
CA SER A 602 -23.44 12.46 6.87
C SER A 602 -23.15 11.24 6.00
N ALA A 603 -23.71 10.09 6.38
CA ALA A 603 -23.65 8.85 5.61
C ALA A 603 -24.18 9.00 4.18
N GLU A 604 -25.20 9.82 3.98
CA GLU A 604 -25.90 9.93 2.71
C GLU A 604 -25.07 10.61 1.62
N ASN A 605 -24.25 11.59 2.03
CA ASN A 605 -23.39 12.37 1.16
C ASN A 605 -21.94 11.86 1.09
N ASN A 606 -21.63 10.77 1.81
CA ASN A 606 -20.33 10.15 1.80
C ASN A 606 -20.25 9.11 0.67
N TYR A 607 -19.66 9.50 -0.45
CA TYR A 607 -19.39 8.63 -1.59
C TYR A 607 -17.98 8.89 -2.10
N LEU A 608 -17.32 7.84 -2.59
CA LEU A 608 -16.08 7.98 -3.35
C LEU A 608 -16.45 8.00 -4.83
N SER A 609 -16.14 9.10 -5.53
CA SER A 609 -16.47 9.26 -6.94
C SER A 609 -15.22 9.39 -7.80
N PHE A 610 -15.25 8.74 -8.95
CA PHE A 610 -14.22 8.75 -9.97
C PHE A 610 -14.83 9.29 -11.26
N ARG A 611 -14.29 10.39 -11.77
CA ARG A 611 -14.73 10.97 -13.04
C ARG A 611 -13.56 11.06 -13.97
N GLY A 612 -13.71 10.63 -15.21
CA GLY A 612 -12.57 10.65 -16.10
C GLY A 612 -12.91 10.51 -17.56
N SER A 613 -11.84 10.51 -18.34
CA SER A 613 -11.85 10.28 -19.78
C SER A 613 -10.71 9.33 -20.15
N PHE A 614 -10.92 8.57 -21.21
CA PHE A 614 -9.92 7.69 -21.79
C PHE A 614 -9.99 7.79 -23.31
N GLU A 615 -8.86 8.10 -23.93
CA GLU A 615 -8.67 8.10 -25.37
C GLU A 615 -7.82 6.89 -25.73
N PHE A 616 -8.38 5.96 -26.49
CA PHE A 616 -7.67 4.77 -26.98
C PHE A 616 -6.54 5.19 -27.91
N LYS A 617 -5.42 4.47 -27.85
CA LYS A 617 -4.32 4.63 -28.80
C LYS A 617 -4.81 4.37 -30.22
N ALA A 618 -4.56 5.34 -31.10
CA ALA A 618 -4.89 5.20 -32.51
C ALA A 618 -4.03 4.11 -33.16
N LEU A 619 -4.66 3.27 -34.00
CA LEU A 619 -3.96 2.28 -34.81
C LEU A 619 -3.54 2.90 -36.15
N THR A 620 -2.33 2.56 -36.59
CA THR A 620 -1.85 2.86 -37.94
C THR A 620 -2.64 2.06 -38.99
N ASP A 621 -2.61 2.49 -40.25
CA ASP A 621 -3.31 1.78 -41.32
C ASP A 621 -2.74 0.39 -41.62
N ALA A 622 -1.46 0.16 -41.29
CA ALA A 622 -0.85 -1.16 -41.33
C ALA A 622 -1.42 -2.06 -40.22
N GLU A 623 -1.47 -1.57 -38.98
CA GLU A 623 -2.03 -2.30 -37.83
C GLU A 623 -3.52 -2.61 -37.99
N LYS A 624 -4.30 -1.71 -38.61
CA LYS A 624 -5.72 -1.98 -38.90
C LYS A 624 -5.91 -3.16 -39.86
N LYS A 625 -4.99 -3.34 -40.81
CA LYS A 625 -5.03 -4.39 -41.84
C LYS A 625 -4.46 -5.72 -41.35
N ASP A 626 -3.55 -5.70 -40.37
CA ASP A 626 -2.98 -6.91 -39.80
C ASP A 626 -3.96 -7.57 -38.81
N GLN A 627 -4.41 -8.78 -39.13
CA GLN A 627 -5.32 -9.56 -38.28
C GLN A 627 -4.66 -10.04 -36.98
N LYS A 628 -3.32 -10.04 -36.90
CA LYS A 628 -2.58 -10.40 -35.68
C LYS A 628 -2.56 -9.27 -34.66
N VAL A 629 -2.79 -8.02 -35.10
CA VAL A 629 -2.78 -6.85 -34.21
C VAL A 629 -4.18 -6.63 -33.64
N MET A 630 -4.34 -6.96 -32.36
CA MET A 630 -5.60 -6.76 -31.64
C MET A 630 -5.78 -5.32 -31.12
N GLY A 631 -4.73 -4.48 -31.10
CA GLY A 631 -4.80 -3.15 -30.49
C GLY A 631 -5.26 -3.22 -29.02
N SER A 632 -6.10 -2.28 -28.59
CA SER A 632 -6.88 -2.44 -27.36
C SER A 632 -8.00 -3.46 -27.58
N TYR A 633 -8.15 -4.43 -26.68
CA TYR A 633 -9.12 -5.51 -26.82
C TYR A 633 -9.68 -6.04 -25.49
N LEU A 634 -10.82 -6.71 -25.58
CA LEU A 634 -11.39 -7.61 -24.58
C LEU A 634 -11.68 -8.96 -25.27
N SER A 635 -11.34 -10.05 -24.61
CA SER A 635 -11.49 -11.40 -25.13
C SER A 635 -12.09 -12.33 -24.09
N LEU A 636 -13.05 -13.14 -24.53
CA LEU A 636 -13.58 -14.29 -23.80
C LEU A 636 -13.11 -15.54 -24.51
N MET A 637 -12.34 -16.39 -23.82
CA MET A 637 -11.68 -17.54 -24.40
C MET A 637 -12.04 -18.82 -23.67
N ASN A 638 -12.25 -19.89 -24.42
CA ASN A 638 -12.31 -21.24 -23.88
C ASN A 638 -11.16 -22.06 -24.47
N GLU A 639 -10.44 -22.73 -23.57
CA GLU A 639 -9.40 -23.70 -23.90
C GLU A 639 -9.96 -25.10 -23.64
N ASP A 640 -9.89 -25.96 -24.66
CA ASP A 640 -10.28 -27.36 -24.59
C ASP A 640 -9.05 -28.24 -24.84
N VAL A 641 -8.95 -29.35 -24.12
CA VAL A 641 -7.84 -30.29 -24.23
C VAL A 641 -8.36 -31.55 -24.90
N ASN A 642 -7.88 -31.82 -26.12
CA ASN A 642 -8.30 -33.04 -26.81
C ASN A 642 -7.69 -34.31 -26.16
N ALA A 643 -8.16 -35.48 -26.59
CA ALA A 643 -7.71 -36.78 -26.05
C ALA A 643 -6.19 -37.04 -26.15
N SER A 644 -5.47 -36.28 -26.99
CA SER A 644 -4.02 -36.36 -27.15
C SER A 644 -3.25 -35.33 -26.32
N GLY A 645 -3.93 -34.56 -25.47
CA GLY A 645 -3.33 -33.52 -24.63
C GLY A 645 -3.05 -32.20 -25.35
N VAL A 646 -3.55 -32.01 -26.58
CA VAL A 646 -3.35 -30.75 -27.33
C VAL A 646 -4.44 -29.75 -26.94
N VAL A 647 -4.01 -28.57 -26.51
CA VAL A 647 -4.90 -27.45 -26.17
C VAL A 647 -5.37 -26.74 -27.44
N SER A 648 -6.68 -26.66 -27.63
CA SER A 648 -7.33 -25.87 -28.68
C SER A 648 -8.08 -24.71 -28.04
N ALA A 649 -7.80 -23.48 -28.48
CA ALA A 649 -8.45 -22.28 -27.97
C ALA A 649 -9.48 -21.76 -28.98
N SER A 650 -10.66 -21.42 -28.47
CA SER A 650 -11.67 -20.64 -29.19
C SER A 650 -11.96 -19.36 -28.43
N SER A 651 -12.10 -18.23 -29.12
CA SER A 651 -12.42 -16.97 -28.44
C SER A 651 -13.32 -16.05 -29.24
N ILE A 652 -14.06 -15.20 -28.52
CA ILE A 652 -14.77 -14.05 -29.05
C ILE A 652 -14.05 -12.82 -28.55
N ASN A 653 -13.73 -11.89 -29.45
CA ASN A 653 -12.92 -10.73 -29.17
C ASN A 653 -13.64 -9.46 -29.63
N ILE A 654 -13.61 -8.44 -28.78
CA ILE A 654 -13.86 -7.05 -29.15
C ILE A 654 -12.48 -6.41 -29.19
N ASN A 655 -11.91 -6.24 -30.38
CA ASN A 655 -10.54 -5.78 -30.57
C ASN A 655 -10.50 -4.46 -31.36
N LYS A 656 -9.29 -3.93 -31.51
CA LYS A 656 -9.00 -2.67 -32.22
C LYS A 656 -9.85 -1.50 -31.69
N MET A 657 -10.13 -1.49 -30.39
CA MET A 657 -10.92 -0.45 -29.75
C MET A 657 -10.25 0.92 -29.93
N GLN A 658 -11.02 1.90 -30.41
CA GLN A 658 -10.60 3.26 -30.74
C GLN A 658 -11.66 4.28 -30.30
N GLY A 659 -11.26 5.55 -30.19
CA GLY A 659 -12.14 6.68 -29.86
C GLY A 659 -12.00 7.14 -28.41
N ASP A 660 -12.97 7.94 -27.97
CA ASP A 660 -12.97 8.54 -26.64
C ASP A 660 -14.13 8.02 -25.79
N LEU A 661 -13.81 7.70 -24.54
CA LEU A 661 -14.77 7.36 -23.49
C LEU A 661 -14.70 8.42 -22.39
N GLY A 662 -15.85 8.77 -21.84
CA GLY A 662 -15.96 9.41 -20.52
C GLY A 662 -16.51 8.41 -19.52
N PHE A 663 -16.16 8.54 -18.24
CA PHE A 663 -16.77 7.74 -17.18
C PHE A 663 -17.05 8.55 -15.92
N ASP A 664 -18.09 8.15 -15.19
CA ASP A 664 -18.42 8.61 -13.83
C ASP A 664 -18.79 7.36 -13.04
N ALA A 665 -18.02 7.05 -12.01
CA ALA A 665 -18.25 5.93 -11.10
C ALA A 665 -18.38 6.45 -9.68
N ARG A 666 -19.26 5.83 -8.89
CA ARG A 666 -19.48 6.15 -7.49
C ARG A 666 -19.61 4.87 -6.69
N ILE A 667 -18.95 4.85 -5.54
CA ILE A 667 -19.04 3.78 -4.56
C ILE A 667 -19.63 4.39 -3.29
N LYS A 668 -20.66 3.73 -2.74
CA LYS A 668 -21.31 4.11 -1.49
C LYS A 668 -21.41 2.90 -0.56
N MET A 669 -20.84 3.02 0.63
CA MET A 669 -21.05 2.07 1.73
C MET A 669 -22.29 2.46 2.54
N LYS A 670 -23.16 1.49 2.79
CA LYS A 670 -24.33 1.61 3.68
C LYS A 670 -24.16 0.70 4.89
N GLN A 671 -25.15 0.73 5.79
CA GLN A 671 -25.16 -0.07 7.01
C GLN A 671 -25.06 -1.58 6.75
N ASP A 672 -25.59 -2.06 5.62
CA ASP A 672 -25.72 -3.48 5.30
C ASP A 672 -25.41 -3.81 3.82
N SER A 673 -24.96 -2.83 3.05
CA SER A 673 -24.82 -2.95 1.60
C SER A 673 -23.73 -2.06 1.02
N VAL A 674 -23.24 -2.44 -0.16
CA VAL A 674 -22.33 -1.63 -0.98
C VAL A 674 -22.98 -1.35 -2.31
N GLU A 675 -23.06 -0.08 -2.70
CA GLU A 675 -23.67 0.37 -3.94
C GLU A 675 -22.62 0.94 -4.91
N PHE A 676 -22.77 0.55 -6.17
CA PHE A 676 -21.94 1.00 -7.29
C PHE A 676 -22.85 1.62 -8.36
N ASP A 677 -22.65 2.91 -8.65
CA ASP A 677 -23.28 3.62 -9.76
C ASP A 677 -22.20 3.97 -10.77
N ASN A 678 -22.27 3.37 -11.96
CA ASN A 678 -21.27 3.53 -13.00
C ASN A 678 -21.91 4.00 -14.30
N GLN A 679 -21.28 4.97 -14.94
CA GLN A 679 -21.69 5.49 -16.24
C GLN A 679 -20.50 5.54 -17.16
N VAL A 680 -20.66 5.01 -18.38
CA VAL A 680 -19.70 5.14 -19.47
C VAL A 680 -20.37 5.93 -20.59
N LYS A 681 -19.77 7.05 -20.98
CA LYS A 681 -20.20 7.92 -22.07
C LYS A 681 -19.34 7.64 -23.29
N PHE A 682 -19.96 7.19 -24.37
CA PHE A 682 -19.29 6.98 -25.64
C PHE A 682 -19.25 8.29 -26.42
N ASN A 683 -18.09 8.67 -26.95
CA ASN A 683 -17.88 9.93 -27.68
C ASN A 683 -18.43 11.15 -26.91
N PRO A 684 -17.90 11.46 -25.72
CA PRO A 684 -18.44 12.51 -24.86
C PRO A 684 -18.44 13.91 -25.50
N THR A 685 -17.59 14.14 -26.51
CA THR A 685 -17.51 15.41 -27.26
C THR A 685 -18.45 15.46 -28.47
N ASN A 686 -19.19 14.39 -28.77
CA ASN A 686 -20.01 14.24 -29.99
C ASN A 686 -19.24 14.55 -31.29
N ASN A 687 -17.95 14.21 -31.33
CA ASN A 687 -17.10 14.42 -32.50
C ASN A 687 -16.99 13.11 -33.28
N MET A 688 -17.39 13.10 -34.55
CA MET A 688 -17.40 11.89 -35.37
C MET A 688 -16.00 11.29 -35.61
N SER A 689 -14.93 12.09 -35.53
CA SER A 689 -13.56 11.56 -35.58
C SER A 689 -13.16 10.79 -34.32
N LYS A 690 -13.91 10.98 -33.23
CA LYS A 690 -13.67 10.40 -31.90
C LYS A 690 -14.73 9.38 -31.47
N ALA A 691 -15.59 8.96 -32.39
CA ALA A 691 -16.58 7.93 -32.16
C ALA A 691 -15.92 6.64 -31.65
N PHE A 692 -16.54 5.96 -30.67
CA PHE A 692 -16.04 4.67 -30.22
C PHE A 692 -16.20 3.64 -31.34
N ARG A 693 -15.12 2.95 -31.67
CA ARG A 693 -15.09 1.94 -32.74
C ARG A 693 -14.39 0.70 -32.22
N ALA A 694 -14.89 -0.46 -32.62
CA ALA A 694 -14.25 -1.74 -32.32
C ALA A 694 -14.57 -2.76 -33.42
N GLU A 695 -13.71 -3.76 -33.58
CA GLU A 695 -13.93 -4.90 -34.44
C GLU A 695 -14.31 -6.11 -33.58
N VAL A 696 -15.37 -6.82 -33.96
CA VAL A 696 -15.75 -8.09 -33.35
C VAL A 696 -15.13 -9.20 -34.18
N SER A 697 -14.36 -10.07 -33.56
CA SER A 697 -13.67 -11.18 -34.22
C SER A 697 -13.76 -12.47 -33.41
N MET A 698 -13.72 -13.60 -34.11
CA MET A 698 -13.70 -14.93 -33.52
C MET A 698 -12.39 -15.63 -33.85
N LEU A 699 -11.76 -16.23 -32.85
CA LEU A 699 -10.61 -17.11 -33.03
C LEU A 699 -11.10 -18.55 -33.00
N THR A 700 -10.83 -19.32 -34.06
CA THR A 700 -11.03 -20.78 -34.06
C THR A 700 -9.79 -21.45 -34.66
N ASN A 701 -9.27 -22.48 -34.00
CA ASN A 701 -8.09 -23.24 -34.47
C ASN A 701 -6.88 -22.35 -34.84
N GLY A 702 -6.64 -21.30 -34.05
CA GLY A 702 -5.51 -20.38 -34.24
C GLY A 702 -5.70 -19.31 -35.34
N ASN A 703 -6.84 -19.29 -36.04
CA ASN A 703 -7.13 -18.29 -37.07
C ASN A 703 -8.18 -17.29 -36.58
N MET A 704 -7.83 -16.01 -36.55
CA MET A 704 -8.76 -14.94 -36.18
C MET A 704 -9.54 -14.47 -37.40
N GLN A 705 -10.87 -14.53 -37.32
CA GLN A 705 -11.77 -14.10 -38.37
C GLN A 705 -12.60 -12.91 -37.89
N LYS A 706 -12.58 -11.83 -38.66
CA LYS A 706 -13.45 -10.67 -38.41
C LYS A 706 -14.90 -11.04 -38.69
N MET A 707 -15.78 -10.71 -37.74
CA MET A 707 -17.22 -10.93 -37.82
C MET A 707 -18.00 -9.65 -38.10
N ALA A 708 -17.67 -8.55 -37.41
CA ALA A 708 -18.40 -7.28 -37.52
C ALA A 708 -17.56 -6.08 -37.11
N ASP A 709 -18.06 -4.88 -37.43
CA ASP A 709 -17.57 -3.60 -36.88
C ASP A 709 -18.65 -2.95 -36.03
N ILE A 710 -18.26 -2.41 -34.88
CA ILE A 710 -19.11 -1.60 -34.00
C ILE A 710 -18.67 -0.14 -34.13
N ALA A 711 -19.63 0.76 -34.26
CA ALA A 711 -19.40 2.20 -34.15
C ALA A 711 -20.50 2.84 -33.30
N LEU A 712 -20.10 3.43 -32.16
CA LEU A 712 -20.98 4.20 -31.29
C LEU A 712 -20.61 5.68 -31.42
N THR A 713 -21.49 6.45 -32.04
CA THR A 713 -21.27 7.88 -32.33
C THR A 713 -21.63 8.79 -31.17
N GLY A 714 -22.27 8.25 -30.12
CA GLY A 714 -22.68 8.93 -28.91
C GLY A 714 -23.50 8.00 -28.03
N GLY A 715 -23.75 8.40 -26.78
CA GLY A 715 -24.64 7.67 -25.86
C GLY A 715 -24.03 7.45 -24.48
N THR A 716 -24.84 6.96 -23.55
CA THR A 716 -24.41 6.63 -22.19
C THR A 716 -24.91 5.26 -21.80
N MET A 717 -24.01 4.39 -21.39
CA MET A 717 -24.32 3.15 -20.70
C MET A 717 -24.28 3.40 -19.20
N ARG A 718 -25.31 2.97 -18.48
CA ARG A 718 -25.40 3.09 -17.03
C ARG A 718 -25.57 1.72 -16.40
N SER A 719 -24.90 1.49 -15.28
CA SER A 719 -24.99 0.27 -14.49
C SER A 719 -25.08 0.63 -13.02
N ASN A 720 -26.14 0.16 -12.36
CA ASN A 720 -26.35 0.29 -10.93
C ASN A 720 -26.35 -1.12 -10.33
N MET A 721 -25.45 -1.36 -9.39
CA MET A 721 -25.30 -2.64 -8.71
C MET A 721 -25.25 -2.40 -7.21
N ALA A 722 -26.06 -3.12 -6.44
CA ALA A 722 -25.98 -3.14 -4.98
C ALA A 722 -25.71 -4.57 -4.51
N ILE A 723 -24.77 -4.73 -3.58
CA ILE A 723 -24.44 -6.01 -2.95
C ILE A 723 -24.92 -5.94 -1.50
N THR A 724 -25.93 -6.74 -1.18
CA THR A 724 -26.43 -6.96 0.18
C THR A 724 -26.20 -8.44 0.51
N PRO A 725 -25.27 -8.76 1.41
CA PRO A 725 -25.09 -10.13 1.88
C PRO A 725 -26.36 -10.64 2.60
N ARG A 726 -26.59 -11.95 2.51
CA ARG A 726 -27.76 -12.60 3.12
C ARG A 726 -27.61 -12.84 4.61
#